data_AF-A0A8K0QRV6-F1
#
_entry.id   AF-A0A8K0QRV6-F1
#
_cell.length_a   1.000
_cell.length_b   1.000
_cell.length_c   1.000
_cell.angle_alpha   90.00
_cell.angle_beta   90.00
_cell.angle_gamma   90.00
#
_symmetry.space_group_name_H-M   'P 1'
#
loop_
_entity.id
_entity.type
_entity.pdbx_description
1 polymer ?
#
loop_
_entity_poly.entity_id
_entity_poly.type
_entity_poly.pdbx_seq_one_letter_code
_entity_poly.pdbx_strand_id
1 'polypeptide(L)'
;MDLDDWVTNSNECFFLNLYRPTTEQQRVFDDSFNPSFTYTVVEENESITGYKNPQIELDFRANDLKPKLKIQFDEKLELKDVPDISQVDLSPELFRKYLPEPAADDSDALSQDWKPPGERMTSFAIQGQQYEIWKSPLADETARRIWKNMSILVLLYIEGATTEGLDDEETLDRWSLYLLYEVTPLPDAATSPYTLAGFSTSYRSWVFPTLEILRATKQLPSPPPEANGDATKYIPPRLTQDPETFLILDKLNRLETPSRERISQFLILPPYQGQSLGSRLYDTIFEDLVKKPFIFEIPVEDPSEAFDAMRDYSDIIYLRALPSFQSLSITSTLPPESLRKDSPIPRNQILGNGVDLEKLRRETKIVYRQFYRMVELHLLSTIPSSNRSRARITRKAKASNENDRKYYFWRLALKHRIYGQNADALDQMEVSEKVEKLEAAVDNQQEEYEERLEGLEKRASFAAGEGSSNGAVAKSKRKRAIIDEEDDWEDMDDASRSLSHVTTPEQPRRPHIRQWVESPSPHRRLRKAAFGLERAAKASIPTTYHNLVPYKKKQAQTPEGTEIARQQYDADLASILLALDPRPDLIVCAGWMHIVTPAFLTPIAKANIKIINLHPALPGEFAGAGAIERAWKAGKEEGLKRTGVMIHEVIAEVDAGEAIVTQEVDLREGESLDELEERIHGVEHGLIVEGTRRTLEGIGKARAQ
;
A
#
# COMPACT_ATOMS: atom_id res chain seq x y z
N MET A 1 4.40 2.73 41.08
CA MET A 1 3.56 1.57 40.78
C MET A 1 4.23 0.93 39.58
N ASP A 2 4.52 -0.37 39.62
CA ASP A 2 5.08 -1.05 38.45
C ASP A 2 3.97 -1.11 37.39
N LEU A 3 4.14 -0.35 36.30
CA LEU A 3 3.14 -0.20 35.24
C LEU A 3 3.25 -1.33 34.21
N ASP A 4 4.33 -2.11 34.23
CA ASP A 4 4.59 -3.16 33.26
C ASP A 4 3.49 -4.25 33.30
N ASP A 5 2.96 -4.55 34.49
CA ASP A 5 1.84 -5.48 34.70
C ASP A 5 0.48 -4.95 34.18
N TRP A 6 0.41 -3.67 33.80
CA TRP A 6 -0.81 -2.98 33.40
C TRP A 6 -0.79 -2.51 31.95
N VAL A 7 0.29 -2.77 31.22
CA VAL A 7 0.41 -2.47 29.79
C VAL A 7 0.57 -3.78 29.04
N THR A 8 -0.39 -4.09 28.17
CA THR A 8 -0.38 -5.34 27.38
C THR A 8 -0.40 -5.01 25.89
N ASN A 9 0.37 -5.75 25.09
CA ASN A 9 0.27 -5.64 23.64
C ASN A 9 -1.12 -6.11 23.18
N SER A 10 -1.86 -5.24 22.51
CA SER A 10 -3.23 -5.51 22.10
C SER A 10 -3.35 -6.61 21.03
N ASN A 11 -2.30 -6.85 20.24
CA ASN A 11 -2.26 -7.99 19.30
C ASN A 11 -2.19 -9.33 20.04
N GLU A 12 -1.57 -9.38 21.22
CA GLU A 12 -1.34 -10.61 21.99
C GLU A 12 -2.55 -11.00 22.85
N CYS A 13 -3.36 -10.04 23.28
CA CYS A 13 -4.55 -10.29 24.09
C CYS A 13 -5.86 -10.45 23.29
N PHE A 14 -5.79 -10.40 21.96
CA PHE A 14 -6.93 -10.54 21.06
C PHE A 14 -6.99 -11.96 20.50
N PHE A 15 -8.06 -12.69 20.84
CA PHE A 15 -8.25 -14.09 20.50
C PHE A 15 -9.42 -14.25 19.54
N LEU A 16 -9.13 -14.58 18.29
CA LEU A 16 -10.14 -14.83 17.26
C LEU A 16 -10.39 -16.33 17.15
N ASN A 17 -11.67 -16.72 17.16
CA ASN A 17 -12.08 -18.13 17.05
C ASN A 17 -13.16 -18.31 15.99
N LEU A 18 -13.22 -19.51 15.43
CA LEU A 18 -14.39 -19.97 14.67
C LEU A 18 -15.12 -21.04 15.47
N TYR A 19 -16.45 -20.98 15.53
CA TYR A 19 -17.27 -21.97 16.22
C TYR A 19 -18.44 -22.47 15.37
N ARG A 20 -18.93 -23.67 15.68
CA ARG A 20 -20.19 -24.20 15.14
C ARG A 20 -21.27 -24.20 16.22
N PRO A 21 -22.51 -23.81 15.90
CA PRO A 21 -23.61 -23.77 16.86
C PRO A 21 -24.15 -25.19 17.09
N THR A 22 -23.40 -26.03 17.82
CA THR A 22 -23.86 -27.33 18.34
C THR A 22 -24.31 -27.18 19.80
N THR A 23 -24.91 -28.21 20.40
CA THR A 23 -25.33 -28.22 21.81
C THR A 23 -24.20 -27.93 22.81
N GLU A 24 -22.93 -28.14 22.44
CA GLU A 24 -21.76 -27.86 23.27
C GLU A 24 -20.92 -26.67 22.79
N GLN A 25 -21.35 -25.92 21.75
CA GLN A 25 -20.57 -24.85 21.10
C GLN A 25 -19.11 -25.26 20.82
N GLN A 26 -18.91 -26.10 19.82
CA GLN A 26 -17.59 -26.61 19.48
C GLN A 26 -16.76 -25.58 18.69
N ARG A 27 -15.56 -25.24 19.18
CA ARG A 27 -14.56 -24.51 18.39
C ARG A 27 -14.12 -25.35 17.20
N VAL A 28 -13.91 -24.70 16.06
CA VAL A 28 -13.44 -25.36 14.82
C VAL A 28 -11.95 -25.70 14.92
N PHE A 29 -11.18 -24.84 15.58
CA PHE A 29 -9.75 -25.02 15.83
C PHE A 29 -9.49 -25.08 17.33
N ASP A 30 -8.48 -25.87 17.72
CA ASP A 30 -8.06 -25.98 19.12
C ASP A 30 -7.44 -24.67 19.61
N ASP A 31 -6.61 -24.05 18.77
CA ASP A 31 -5.93 -22.79 19.06
C ASP A 31 -6.68 -21.59 18.47
N SER A 32 -6.78 -20.52 19.25
CA SER A 32 -7.18 -19.19 18.77
C SER A 32 -6.10 -18.63 17.85
N PHE A 33 -6.47 -17.66 17.00
CA PHE A 33 -5.50 -16.91 16.21
C PHE A 33 -5.56 -15.41 16.52
N ASN A 34 -4.41 -14.75 16.44
CA ASN A 34 -4.23 -13.34 16.81
C ASN A 34 -4.26 -12.44 15.57
N PRO A 35 -4.66 -11.16 15.71
CA PRO A 35 -4.59 -10.17 14.64
C PRO A 35 -3.12 -9.85 14.29
N SER A 36 -2.92 -9.31 13.08
CA SER A 36 -1.62 -8.73 12.69
C SER A 36 -1.53 -7.25 13.04
N PHE A 37 -2.67 -6.59 13.14
CA PHE A 37 -2.80 -5.16 13.41
C PHE A 37 -3.99 -4.91 14.32
N THR A 38 -3.86 -3.96 15.23
CA THR A 38 -4.93 -3.49 16.12
C THR A 38 -4.98 -1.98 16.19
N TYR A 39 -4.03 -1.28 15.56
CA TYR A 39 -3.89 0.16 15.63
C TYR A 39 -5.14 0.96 15.18
N THR A 40 -5.93 0.39 14.27
CA THR A 40 -7.20 1.00 13.81
C THR A 40 -8.37 0.74 14.73
N VAL A 41 -8.33 -0.33 15.54
CA VAL A 41 -9.46 -0.83 16.33
C VAL A 41 -9.31 -0.47 17.81
N VAL A 42 -8.10 -0.57 18.34
CA VAL A 42 -7.77 -0.37 19.76
C VAL A 42 -7.14 1.01 19.95
N GLU A 43 -5.87 1.18 19.56
CA GLU A 43 -5.13 2.44 19.66
C GLU A 43 -3.84 2.39 18.82
N GLU A 44 -3.34 3.53 18.33
CA GLU A 44 -2.18 3.63 17.43
C GLU A 44 -0.91 2.90 17.90
N ASN A 45 -0.68 2.86 19.21
CA ASN A 45 0.48 2.23 19.83
C ASN A 45 0.35 0.70 19.99
N GLU A 46 -0.81 0.15 19.62
CA GLU A 46 -1.17 -1.26 19.78
C GLU A 46 -0.99 -1.79 21.21
N SER A 47 -1.24 -0.94 22.21
CA SER A 47 -1.16 -1.28 23.62
C SER A 47 -2.46 -1.01 24.36
N ILE A 48 -2.76 -1.83 25.37
CA ILE A 48 -3.87 -1.62 26.31
C ILE A 48 -3.25 -1.33 27.66
N THR A 49 -3.54 -0.13 28.18
CA THR A 49 -3.01 0.36 29.45
C THR A 49 -4.08 0.39 30.53
N GLY A 50 -3.73 0.03 31.77
CA GLY A 50 -4.60 0.08 32.95
C GLY A 50 -5.50 -1.15 33.14
N TYR A 51 -5.23 -2.24 32.42
CA TYR A 51 -5.95 -3.51 32.59
C TYR A 51 -4.94 -4.64 32.80
N LYS A 52 -5.16 -5.46 33.82
CA LYS A 52 -4.31 -6.61 34.12
C LYS A 52 -4.84 -7.86 33.44
N ASN A 53 -3.98 -8.55 32.70
CA ASN A 53 -4.31 -9.73 31.88
C ASN A 53 -5.59 -9.55 31.03
N PRO A 54 -5.70 -8.47 30.23
CA PRO A 54 -6.85 -8.30 29.36
C PRO A 54 -6.97 -9.45 28.38
N GLN A 55 -8.20 -9.84 28.04
CA GLN A 55 -8.53 -10.83 27.03
C GLN A 55 -9.73 -10.33 26.23
N ILE A 56 -9.54 -10.18 24.92
CA ILE A 56 -10.57 -9.82 23.96
C ILE A 56 -10.85 -11.06 23.11
N GLU A 57 -11.89 -11.81 23.45
CA GLU A 57 -12.32 -12.96 22.68
C GLU A 57 -13.38 -12.54 21.65
N LEU A 58 -13.08 -12.73 20.38
CA LEU A 58 -13.99 -12.45 19.26
C LEU A 58 -14.25 -13.74 18.50
N ASP A 59 -15.38 -14.35 18.82
CA ASP A 59 -15.81 -15.63 18.27
C ASP A 59 -16.73 -15.41 17.06
N PHE A 60 -16.40 -16.03 15.93
CA PHE A 60 -17.20 -15.96 14.72
C PHE A 60 -17.88 -17.30 14.42
N ARG A 61 -19.16 -17.26 14.05
CA ARG A 61 -19.84 -18.46 13.57
C ARG A 61 -19.25 -18.88 12.22
N ALA A 62 -18.86 -20.15 12.09
CA ALA A 62 -18.02 -20.65 11.00
C ALA A 62 -18.56 -20.36 9.57
N ASN A 63 -19.87 -20.41 9.34
CA ASN A 63 -20.45 -20.29 8.01
C ASN A 63 -20.70 -18.85 7.54
N ASP A 64 -21.16 -17.94 8.42
CA ASP A 64 -21.55 -16.57 8.03
C ASP A 64 -20.80 -15.47 8.80
N LEU A 65 -19.82 -15.87 9.62
CA LEU A 65 -19.01 -15.03 10.49
C LEU A 65 -19.81 -14.12 11.41
N LYS A 66 -21.00 -14.51 11.88
CA LYS A 66 -21.69 -13.74 12.91
C LYS A 66 -20.82 -13.63 14.18
N PRO A 67 -20.44 -12.41 14.62
CA PRO A 67 -19.50 -12.24 15.74
C PRO A 67 -20.17 -12.33 17.11
N LYS A 68 -19.39 -12.76 18.10
CA LYS A 68 -19.67 -12.65 19.54
C LYS A 68 -18.42 -12.11 20.22
N LEU A 69 -18.57 -11.00 20.92
CA LEU A 69 -17.49 -10.35 21.66
C LEU A 69 -17.60 -10.68 23.13
N LYS A 70 -16.49 -11.07 23.75
CA LYS A 70 -16.34 -11.26 25.19
C LYS A 70 -15.03 -10.62 25.64
N ILE A 71 -15.13 -9.69 26.59
CA ILE A 71 -13.99 -8.98 27.16
C ILE A 71 -13.84 -9.40 28.61
N GLN A 72 -12.64 -9.78 29.01
CA GLN A 72 -12.29 -10.14 30.39
C GLN A 72 -10.96 -9.51 30.78
N PHE A 73 -10.78 -9.25 32.07
CA PHE A 73 -9.53 -8.81 32.68
C PHE A 73 -9.62 -9.09 34.18
N ASP A 74 -8.48 -9.27 34.84
CA ASP A 74 -8.45 -9.61 36.26
C ASP A 74 -8.75 -8.39 37.13
N GLU A 75 -8.10 -7.27 36.80
CA GLU A 75 -8.18 -6.02 37.55
C GLU A 75 -8.13 -4.82 36.59
N LYS A 76 -8.75 -3.70 36.99
CA LYS A 76 -8.72 -2.43 36.28
C LYS A 76 -8.13 -1.35 37.18
N LEU A 77 -7.16 -0.62 36.67
CA LEU A 77 -6.58 0.56 37.30
C LEU A 77 -7.05 1.80 36.52
N GLU A 78 -7.72 2.73 37.19
CA GLU A 78 -8.14 3.98 36.57
C GLU A 78 -6.93 4.93 36.48
N LEU A 79 -6.46 5.17 35.26
CA LEU A 79 -5.29 5.99 34.92
C LEU A 79 -5.66 7.27 34.16
N LYS A 80 -6.96 7.57 34.06
CA LYS A 80 -7.52 8.72 33.31
C LYS A 80 -6.96 10.08 33.75
N ASP A 81 -6.55 10.19 35.01
CA ASP A 81 -6.03 11.43 35.60
C ASP A 81 -4.49 11.49 35.56
N VAL A 82 -3.81 10.50 34.97
CA VAL A 82 -2.35 10.45 34.87
C VAL A 82 -1.90 11.15 33.58
N PRO A 83 -1.09 12.22 33.66
CA PRO A 83 -0.55 12.89 32.47
C PRO A 83 0.23 11.92 31.58
N ASP A 84 0.14 12.11 30.27
CA ASP A 84 0.87 11.36 29.24
C ASP A 84 0.54 9.85 29.13
N ILE A 85 -0.50 9.36 29.82
CA ILE A 85 -1.03 8.01 29.65
C ILE A 85 -2.39 8.06 28.96
N SER A 86 -2.49 7.47 27.78
CA SER A 86 -3.78 7.19 27.15
C SER A 86 -4.30 5.84 27.65
N GLN A 87 -5.45 5.85 28.32
CA GLN A 87 -6.15 4.64 28.72
C GLN A 87 -7.41 4.48 27.88
N VAL A 88 -7.39 3.51 26.96
CA VAL A 88 -8.58 3.09 26.21
C VAL A 88 -9.62 2.51 27.16
N ASP A 89 -10.89 2.85 26.97
CA ASP A 89 -11.98 2.16 27.67
C ASP A 89 -12.20 0.78 27.04
N LEU A 90 -11.64 -0.26 27.67
CA LEU A 90 -11.81 -1.64 27.23
C LEU A 90 -13.20 -2.17 27.64
N SER A 91 -14.21 -1.70 26.92
CA SER A 91 -15.61 -2.08 27.03
C SER A 91 -16.16 -2.53 25.66
N PRO A 92 -17.29 -3.24 25.60
CA PRO A 92 -17.92 -3.60 24.32
C PRO A 92 -18.19 -2.40 23.41
N GLU A 93 -18.39 -1.22 23.98
CA GLU A 93 -18.61 0.04 23.29
C GLU A 93 -17.44 0.43 22.37
N LEU A 94 -16.18 0.08 22.72
CA LEU A 94 -15.01 0.29 21.87
C LEU A 94 -15.17 -0.35 20.49
N PHE A 95 -15.80 -1.53 20.46
CA PHE A 95 -15.96 -2.34 19.26
C PHE A 95 -17.25 -2.07 18.50
N ARG A 96 -18.14 -1.23 19.04
CA ARG A 96 -19.49 -1.01 18.49
C ARG A 96 -19.49 -0.52 17.05
N LYS A 97 -18.53 0.33 16.68
CA LYS A 97 -18.41 0.83 15.29
C LYS A 97 -17.83 -0.19 14.31
N TYR A 98 -17.18 -1.25 14.82
CA TYR A 98 -16.51 -2.26 14.01
C TYR A 98 -17.28 -3.58 13.92
N LEU A 99 -18.27 -3.79 14.78
CA LEU A 99 -19.12 -4.98 14.81
C LEU A 99 -20.55 -4.63 14.39
N PRO A 100 -21.26 -5.56 13.73
CA PRO A 100 -22.67 -5.36 13.41
C PRO A 100 -23.52 -5.27 14.68
N GLU A 101 -24.60 -4.50 14.61
CA GLU A 101 -25.59 -4.43 15.70
C GLU A 101 -26.15 -5.84 16.00
N PRO A 102 -26.34 -6.20 17.28
CA PRO A 102 -26.83 -7.53 17.66
C PRO A 102 -28.22 -7.80 17.05
N ALA A 103 -28.28 -8.77 16.14
CA ALA A 103 -29.53 -9.25 15.56
C ALA A 103 -29.86 -10.68 16.02
N ALA A 104 -31.13 -11.06 15.97
CA ALA A 104 -31.54 -12.44 16.19
C ALA A 104 -30.82 -13.38 15.20
N ASP A 105 -30.68 -14.66 15.57
CA ASP A 105 -30.16 -15.64 14.61
C ASP A 105 -31.14 -15.79 13.45
N ASP A 106 -30.60 -15.69 12.24
CA ASP A 106 -31.29 -16.12 11.04
C ASP A 106 -31.45 -17.65 11.11
N SER A 107 -32.69 -18.13 11.17
CA SER A 107 -32.98 -19.57 11.28
C SER A 107 -32.35 -20.35 10.13
N ASP A 108 -32.21 -19.71 8.96
CA ASP A 108 -31.61 -20.34 7.79
C ASP A 108 -30.10 -20.50 7.96
N ALA A 109 -29.42 -19.57 8.66
CA ALA A 109 -27.98 -19.64 8.93
C ALA A 109 -27.59 -20.75 9.91
N LEU A 110 -28.55 -21.26 10.67
CA LEU A 110 -28.37 -22.41 11.57
C LEU A 110 -28.70 -23.74 10.88
N SER A 111 -29.32 -23.72 9.70
CA SER A 111 -29.71 -24.93 8.98
C SER A 111 -28.50 -25.68 8.39
N GLN A 112 -28.58 -27.01 8.36
CA GLN A 112 -27.64 -27.85 7.60
C GLN A 112 -27.69 -27.59 6.09
N ASP A 113 -28.84 -27.11 5.60
CA ASP A 113 -29.07 -26.84 4.17
C ASP A 113 -28.57 -25.46 3.75
N TRP A 114 -28.00 -24.69 4.70
CA TRP A 114 -27.43 -23.39 4.43
C TRP A 114 -26.31 -23.49 3.40
N LYS A 115 -26.30 -22.54 2.45
CA LYS A 115 -25.25 -22.41 1.44
C LYS A 115 -24.74 -20.97 1.41
N PRO A 116 -23.48 -20.77 1.01
CA PRO A 116 -22.97 -19.44 0.73
C PRO A 116 -23.84 -18.71 -0.31
N PRO A 117 -23.95 -17.37 -0.22
CA PRO A 117 -24.74 -16.59 -1.16
C PRO A 117 -24.12 -16.57 -2.57
N GLY A 118 -24.98 -16.32 -3.56
CA GLY A 118 -24.58 -16.17 -4.95
C GLY A 118 -24.32 -17.47 -5.71
N GLU A 119 -23.37 -17.43 -6.64
CA GLU A 119 -23.04 -18.55 -7.53
C GLU A 119 -21.80 -19.31 -7.07
N ARG A 120 -21.85 -20.65 -7.10
CA ARG A 120 -20.66 -21.47 -6.86
C ARG A 120 -19.79 -21.47 -8.12
N MET A 121 -18.61 -20.88 -8.01
CA MET A 121 -17.64 -20.73 -9.09
C MET A 121 -16.87 -22.03 -9.34
N THR A 122 -16.38 -22.68 -8.27
CA THR A 122 -15.59 -23.91 -8.36
C THR A 122 -15.65 -24.72 -7.07
N SER A 123 -15.32 -26.01 -7.16
CA SER A 123 -15.17 -26.94 -6.05
C SER A 123 -13.92 -27.79 -6.30
N PHE A 124 -13.09 -27.94 -5.28
CA PHE A 124 -11.81 -28.65 -5.39
C PHE A 124 -11.38 -29.26 -4.06
N ALA A 125 -10.42 -30.18 -4.12
CA ALA A 125 -9.85 -30.84 -2.95
C ALA A 125 -8.35 -30.53 -2.82
N ILE A 126 -7.89 -30.23 -1.60
CA ILE A 126 -6.47 -30.09 -1.26
C ILE A 126 -6.22 -30.91 0.01
N GLN A 127 -5.22 -31.79 -0.04
CA GLN A 127 -4.81 -32.63 1.12
C GLN A 127 -5.98 -33.44 1.74
N GLY A 128 -6.96 -33.85 0.93
CA GLY A 128 -8.13 -34.61 1.39
C GLY A 128 -9.29 -33.75 1.88
N GLN A 129 -9.09 -32.45 2.08
CA GLN A 129 -10.14 -31.52 2.48
C GLN A 129 -10.84 -30.90 1.26
N GLN A 130 -12.16 -30.74 1.34
CA GLN A 130 -12.97 -30.14 0.27
C GLN A 130 -13.11 -28.64 0.45
N TYR A 131 -13.05 -27.90 -0.65
CA TYR A 131 -13.24 -26.46 -0.67
C TYR A 131 -14.19 -26.05 -1.81
N GLU A 132 -14.89 -24.95 -1.60
CA GLU A 132 -15.73 -24.30 -2.60
C GLU A 132 -15.47 -22.79 -2.63
N ILE A 133 -15.49 -22.21 -3.83
CA ILE A 133 -15.45 -20.74 -3.99
C ILE A 133 -16.78 -20.28 -4.54
N TRP A 134 -17.37 -19.29 -3.88
CA TRP A 134 -18.63 -18.67 -4.21
C TRP A 134 -18.45 -17.20 -4.52
N LYS A 135 -19.34 -16.63 -5.33
CA LYS A 135 -19.31 -15.23 -5.75
C LYS A 135 -20.71 -14.64 -5.69
N SER A 136 -20.83 -13.48 -5.04
CA SER A 136 -22.09 -12.73 -4.98
C SER A 136 -21.83 -11.22 -5.08
N PRO A 137 -22.70 -10.42 -5.73
CA PRO A 137 -22.62 -8.97 -5.62
C PRO A 137 -22.96 -8.52 -4.19
N LEU A 138 -22.40 -7.40 -3.71
CA LEU A 138 -22.80 -6.85 -2.39
C LEU A 138 -24.23 -6.26 -2.38
N ALA A 139 -24.88 -6.19 -3.53
CA ALA A 139 -26.32 -5.95 -3.62
C ALA A 139 -27.16 -7.07 -2.97
N ASP A 140 -26.65 -8.30 -2.94
CA ASP A 140 -27.25 -9.43 -2.21
C ASP A 140 -27.18 -9.16 -0.69
N GLU A 141 -28.33 -9.18 -0.02
CA GLU A 141 -28.44 -8.87 1.40
C GLU A 141 -27.68 -9.86 2.29
N THR A 142 -27.65 -11.14 1.90
CA THR A 142 -26.93 -12.18 2.63
C THR A 142 -25.43 -11.99 2.47
N ALA A 143 -24.95 -11.69 1.26
CA ALA A 143 -23.54 -11.38 1.01
C ALA A 143 -23.10 -10.12 1.78
N ARG A 144 -23.92 -9.06 1.74
CA ARG A 144 -23.68 -7.82 2.49
C ARG A 144 -23.63 -8.06 3.99
N ARG A 145 -24.52 -8.90 4.52
CA ARG A 145 -24.51 -9.28 5.95
C ARG A 145 -23.24 -10.04 6.32
N ILE A 146 -22.80 -11.02 5.52
CA ILE A 146 -21.55 -11.74 5.75
C ILE A 146 -20.34 -10.80 5.69
N TRP A 147 -20.31 -9.86 4.74
CA TRP A 147 -19.27 -8.84 4.71
C TRP A 147 -19.26 -7.97 5.98
N LYS A 148 -20.43 -7.46 6.42
CA LYS A 148 -20.53 -6.62 7.63
C LYS A 148 -20.08 -7.37 8.88
N ASN A 149 -20.43 -8.65 8.95
CA ASN A 149 -20.02 -9.56 10.00
C ASN A 149 -18.49 -9.70 10.11
N MET A 150 -17.78 -9.70 8.98
CA MET A 150 -16.34 -9.93 8.93
C MET A 150 -15.48 -8.69 8.64
N SER A 151 -16.07 -7.50 8.52
CA SER A 151 -15.38 -6.27 8.12
C SER A 151 -14.23 -5.90 9.06
N ILE A 152 -14.38 -6.19 10.36
CA ILE A 152 -13.32 -6.03 11.36
C ILE A 152 -12.07 -6.85 11.03
N LEU A 153 -12.20 -8.02 10.39
CA LEU A 153 -11.05 -8.84 10.00
C LEU A 153 -10.18 -8.14 8.95
N VAL A 154 -10.76 -7.28 8.12
CA VAL A 154 -9.99 -6.45 7.17
C VAL A 154 -9.05 -5.54 7.95
N LEU A 155 -9.56 -4.85 8.97
CA LEU A 155 -8.80 -3.95 9.84
C LEU A 155 -7.72 -4.67 10.65
N LEU A 156 -7.98 -5.92 11.04
CA LEU A 156 -7.09 -6.73 11.86
C LEU A 156 -5.94 -7.41 11.09
N TYR A 157 -6.05 -7.53 9.76
CA TYR A 157 -5.10 -8.32 8.95
C TYR A 157 -4.54 -7.61 7.71
N ILE A 158 -5.13 -6.50 7.28
CA ILE A 158 -4.69 -5.76 6.09
C ILE A 158 -4.22 -4.38 6.54
N GLU A 159 -2.93 -4.12 6.39
CA GLU A 159 -2.32 -2.83 6.70
C GLU A 159 -2.93 -1.73 5.82
N GLY A 160 -3.30 -0.61 6.43
CA GLY A 160 -3.92 0.53 5.74
C GLY A 160 -5.35 0.31 5.27
N ALA A 161 -6.00 -0.79 5.70
CA ALA A 161 -7.36 -1.08 5.28
C ALA A 161 -8.40 -0.06 5.79
N THR A 162 -9.39 0.21 4.94
CA THR A 162 -10.60 0.95 5.29
C THR A 162 -11.85 0.10 5.00
N THR A 163 -12.93 0.40 5.70
CA THR A 163 -14.26 -0.22 5.46
C THR A 163 -15.26 0.77 4.84
N GLU A 164 -14.82 2.00 4.57
CA GLU A 164 -15.65 3.09 4.07
C GLU A 164 -16.07 2.87 2.60
N GLY A 165 -17.32 3.19 2.27
CA GLY A 165 -17.84 3.17 0.90
C GLY A 165 -18.24 1.79 0.36
N LEU A 166 -18.09 0.71 1.13
CA LEU A 166 -18.57 -0.63 0.76
C LEU A 166 -20.06 -0.84 1.08
N ASP A 167 -20.67 0.09 1.80
CA ASP A 167 -22.09 0.10 2.18
C ASP A 167 -22.92 1.14 1.40
N ASP A 168 -22.31 1.86 0.46
CA ASP A 168 -22.99 2.83 -0.40
C ASP A 168 -23.95 2.11 -1.38
N GLU A 169 -25.25 2.30 -1.14
CA GLU A 169 -26.34 1.71 -1.92
C GLU A 169 -26.25 2.00 -3.43
N GLU A 170 -25.64 3.12 -3.83
CA GLU A 170 -25.48 3.47 -5.25
C GLU A 170 -24.39 2.66 -5.96
N THR A 171 -23.51 1.99 -5.21
CA THR A 171 -22.34 1.28 -5.74
C THR A 171 -22.27 -0.19 -5.34
N LEU A 172 -23.22 -0.71 -4.54
CA LEU A 172 -23.28 -2.12 -4.12
C LEU A 172 -23.24 -3.11 -5.29
N ASP A 173 -23.82 -2.75 -6.44
CA ASP A 173 -23.84 -3.58 -7.65
C ASP A 173 -22.47 -3.68 -8.34
N ARG A 174 -21.57 -2.72 -8.07
CA ARG A 174 -20.18 -2.69 -8.58
C ARG A 174 -19.22 -3.50 -7.74
N TRP A 175 -19.59 -3.80 -6.49
CA TRP A 175 -18.80 -4.63 -5.59
C TRP A 175 -19.17 -6.11 -5.78
N SER A 176 -18.16 -6.94 -6.01
CA SER A 176 -18.28 -8.40 -5.96
C SER A 176 -17.54 -8.93 -4.74
N LEU A 177 -18.19 -9.86 -4.04
CA LEU A 177 -17.64 -10.59 -2.90
C LEU A 177 -17.38 -12.05 -3.33
N TYR A 178 -16.14 -12.48 -3.20
CA TYR A 178 -15.72 -13.86 -3.40
C TYR A 178 -15.47 -14.50 -2.04
N LEU A 179 -16.07 -15.65 -1.79
CA LEU A 179 -16.00 -16.37 -0.53
C LEU A 179 -15.38 -17.74 -0.77
N LEU A 180 -14.29 -18.04 -0.06
CA LEU A 180 -13.65 -19.36 -0.05
C LEU A 180 -14.08 -20.09 1.22
N TYR A 181 -14.70 -21.25 1.04
CA TYR A 181 -15.14 -22.12 2.13
C TYR A 181 -14.41 -23.45 2.12
N GLU A 182 -14.05 -23.92 3.30
CA GLU A 182 -13.84 -25.34 3.56
C GLU A 182 -15.20 -26.02 3.79
N VAL A 183 -15.38 -27.22 3.23
CA VAL A 183 -16.59 -28.03 3.39
C VAL A 183 -16.24 -29.27 4.19
N THR A 184 -16.57 -29.27 5.49
CA THR A 184 -16.33 -30.40 6.38
C THR A 184 -17.62 -31.21 6.53
N PRO A 185 -17.69 -32.48 6.09
CA PRO A 185 -18.84 -33.34 6.38
C PRO A 185 -18.98 -33.56 7.89
N LEU A 186 -20.10 -33.13 8.47
CA LEU A 186 -20.36 -33.26 9.91
C LEU A 186 -21.26 -34.47 10.20
N PRO A 187 -21.03 -35.21 11.31
CA PRO A 187 -21.91 -36.31 11.73
C PRO A 187 -23.31 -35.83 12.16
N ASP A 188 -23.40 -34.59 12.65
CA ASP A 188 -24.63 -33.97 13.14
C ASP A 188 -25.32 -33.17 12.04
N ALA A 189 -26.53 -33.59 11.68
CA ALA A 189 -27.38 -33.01 10.63
C ALA A 189 -28.02 -31.65 11.03
N ALA A 190 -27.67 -31.08 12.19
CA ALA A 190 -28.25 -29.83 12.65
C ALA A 190 -27.40 -28.58 12.32
N THR A 191 -26.18 -28.71 11.77
CA THR A 191 -25.27 -27.57 11.55
C THR A 191 -24.70 -27.52 10.14
N SER A 192 -24.42 -26.30 9.67
CA SER A 192 -23.83 -26.05 8.35
C SER A 192 -22.41 -26.67 8.23
N PRO A 193 -22.09 -27.36 7.12
CA PRO A 193 -20.76 -27.96 6.91
C PRO A 193 -19.70 -26.91 6.49
N TYR A 194 -20.12 -25.67 6.23
CA TYR A 194 -19.29 -24.62 5.68
C TYR A 194 -18.51 -23.88 6.76
N THR A 195 -17.19 -23.79 6.59
CA THR A 195 -16.31 -22.90 7.36
C THR A 195 -15.65 -21.91 6.41
N LEU A 196 -15.83 -20.61 6.64
CA LEU A 196 -15.16 -19.60 5.81
C LEU A 196 -13.64 -19.69 6.03
N ALA A 197 -12.90 -19.92 4.95
CA ALA A 197 -11.44 -20.01 4.96
C ALA A 197 -10.76 -18.74 4.44
N GLY A 198 -11.46 -17.93 3.65
CA GLY A 198 -10.97 -16.64 3.16
C GLY A 198 -11.99 -15.94 2.29
N PHE A 199 -11.67 -14.71 1.89
CA PHE A 199 -12.52 -13.93 0.99
C PHE A 199 -11.70 -12.93 0.17
N SER A 200 -12.35 -12.36 -0.84
CA SER A 200 -11.85 -11.18 -1.54
C SER A 200 -13.00 -10.29 -1.99
N THR A 201 -12.77 -8.98 -2.01
CA THR A 201 -13.66 -8.00 -2.62
C THR A 201 -13.04 -7.47 -3.91
N SER A 202 -13.87 -7.14 -4.89
CA SER A 202 -13.44 -6.41 -6.08
C SER A 202 -14.43 -5.33 -6.47
N TYR A 203 -13.93 -4.20 -6.96
CA TYR A 203 -14.74 -3.07 -7.37
C TYR A 203 -14.67 -2.82 -8.87
N ARG A 204 -15.83 -2.68 -9.52
CA ARG A 204 -15.93 -2.36 -10.95
C ARG A 204 -16.04 -0.85 -11.19
N SER A 205 -14.92 -0.23 -11.55
CA SER A 205 -14.83 1.16 -11.99
C SER A 205 -15.09 1.29 -13.48
N TRP A 206 -15.97 2.19 -13.87
CA TRP A 206 -16.13 2.58 -15.27
C TRP A 206 -14.86 3.23 -15.81
N VAL A 207 -14.54 3.00 -17.09
CA VAL A 207 -13.42 3.64 -17.77
C VAL A 207 -13.94 4.39 -18.99
N PHE A 208 -13.42 5.60 -19.20
CA PHE A 208 -13.77 6.41 -20.35
C PHE A 208 -13.52 5.66 -21.67
N PRO A 209 -14.54 5.51 -22.55
CA PRO A 209 -14.49 4.64 -23.72
C PRO A 209 -13.71 5.26 -24.88
N THR A 210 -12.37 5.29 -24.79
CA THR A 210 -11.53 5.64 -25.94
C THR A 210 -11.68 4.61 -27.06
N LEU A 211 -11.31 4.96 -28.30
CA LEU A 211 -11.32 4.02 -29.43
C LEU A 211 -10.49 2.75 -29.14
N GLU A 212 -9.40 2.91 -28.40
CA GLU A 212 -8.56 1.79 -27.98
C GLU A 212 -9.30 0.87 -27.01
N ILE A 213 -9.92 1.46 -25.98
CA ILE A 213 -10.67 0.70 -24.97
C ILE A 213 -11.85 0.01 -25.62
N LEU A 214 -12.63 0.70 -26.45
CA LEU A 214 -13.78 0.11 -27.16
C LEU A 214 -13.37 -1.06 -28.08
N ARG A 215 -12.19 -1.00 -28.72
CA ARG A 215 -11.65 -2.12 -29.48
C ARG A 215 -11.26 -3.28 -28.58
N ALA A 216 -10.53 -2.99 -27.48
CA ALA A 216 -10.10 -4.00 -26.52
C ALA A 216 -11.29 -4.69 -25.83
N THR A 217 -12.36 -3.94 -25.54
CA THR A 217 -13.57 -4.46 -24.91
C THR A 217 -14.61 -5.01 -25.88
N LYS A 218 -14.28 -5.06 -27.19
CA LYS A 218 -15.19 -5.50 -28.27
C LYS A 218 -16.53 -4.75 -28.31
N GLN A 219 -16.53 -3.50 -27.86
CA GLN A 219 -17.69 -2.60 -27.87
C GLN A 219 -17.67 -1.60 -29.03
N LEU A 220 -16.62 -1.59 -29.83
CA LEU A 220 -16.63 -0.85 -31.09
C LEU A 220 -17.63 -1.51 -32.05
N PRO A 221 -18.61 -0.78 -32.62
CA PRO A 221 -19.49 -1.32 -33.64
C PRO A 221 -18.65 -1.85 -34.80
N SER A 222 -18.87 -3.11 -35.18
CA SER A 222 -18.22 -3.66 -36.37
C SER A 222 -18.68 -2.87 -37.61
N PRO A 223 -17.80 -2.47 -38.53
CA PRO A 223 -18.26 -2.09 -39.86
C PRO A 223 -18.99 -3.30 -40.49
N PRO A 224 -20.07 -3.08 -41.26
CA PRO A 224 -20.83 -4.17 -41.87
C PRO A 224 -19.94 -5.03 -42.80
N PRO A 225 -20.32 -6.30 -43.06
CA PRO A 225 -19.42 -7.33 -43.63
C PRO A 225 -18.92 -7.12 -45.08
N GLU A 226 -19.17 -5.99 -45.72
CA GLU A 226 -18.84 -5.77 -47.14
C GLU A 226 -17.92 -4.56 -47.33
N ALA A 227 -16.65 -4.74 -46.99
CA ALA A 227 -15.60 -3.76 -47.29
C ALA A 227 -15.05 -3.92 -48.73
N ASN A 228 -15.92 -4.14 -49.71
CA ASN A 228 -15.57 -4.13 -51.13
C ASN A 228 -16.53 -3.22 -51.90
N GLY A 229 -16.31 -1.91 -51.82
CA GLY A 229 -16.54 -1.03 -52.98
C GLY A 229 -17.75 -0.10 -52.99
N ASP A 230 -18.65 -0.13 -52.01
CA ASP A 230 -19.70 0.90 -51.92
C ASP A 230 -19.81 1.46 -50.51
N ALA A 231 -19.68 2.78 -50.38
CA ALA A 231 -19.73 3.48 -49.09
C ALA A 231 -21.16 3.48 -48.55
N THR A 232 -21.61 2.37 -47.96
CA THR A 232 -22.86 2.35 -47.21
C THR A 232 -22.73 3.26 -46.00
N LYS A 233 -23.62 4.27 -45.91
CA LYS A 233 -23.76 5.21 -44.79
C LYS A 233 -23.57 4.48 -43.46
N TYR A 234 -22.59 4.92 -42.67
CA TYR A 234 -22.49 4.56 -41.25
C TYR A 234 -23.83 4.80 -40.57
N ILE A 235 -24.46 3.73 -40.07
CA ILE A 235 -25.65 3.82 -39.23
C ILE A 235 -25.14 3.65 -37.79
N PRO A 236 -24.95 4.73 -37.01
CA PRO A 236 -24.62 4.59 -35.61
C PRO A 236 -25.71 3.75 -34.91
N PRO A 237 -25.37 3.02 -33.84
CA PRO A 237 -26.37 2.36 -33.02
C PRO A 237 -27.44 3.39 -32.67
N ARG A 238 -28.68 3.15 -33.12
CA ARG A 238 -29.78 4.05 -32.83
C ARG A 238 -30.08 3.89 -31.36
N LEU A 239 -29.55 4.80 -30.54
CA LEU A 239 -30.13 5.11 -29.25
C LEU A 239 -31.61 5.35 -29.52
N THR A 240 -32.45 4.38 -29.18
CA THR A 240 -33.88 4.51 -29.41
C THR A 240 -34.36 5.64 -28.53
N GLN A 241 -34.99 6.65 -29.13
CA GLN A 241 -35.46 7.82 -28.39
C GLN A 241 -36.98 7.74 -28.30
N ASP A 242 -37.50 7.91 -27.09
CA ASP A 242 -38.93 8.03 -26.87
C ASP A 242 -39.43 9.31 -27.59
N PRO A 243 -40.40 9.20 -28.51
CA PRO A 243 -40.80 10.32 -29.35
C PRO A 243 -41.60 11.40 -28.60
N GLU A 244 -42.10 11.13 -27.40
CA GLU A 244 -42.88 12.08 -26.59
C GLU A 244 -42.01 12.80 -25.55
N THR A 245 -41.09 12.08 -24.91
CA THR A 245 -40.24 12.57 -23.82
C THR A 245 -38.83 12.93 -24.27
N PHE A 246 -38.43 12.53 -25.49
CA PHE A 246 -37.07 12.66 -26.02
C PHE A 246 -36.00 11.93 -25.19
N LEU A 247 -36.39 11.00 -24.31
CA LEU A 247 -35.46 10.21 -23.51
C LEU A 247 -34.91 9.02 -24.31
N ILE A 248 -33.64 8.68 -24.07
CA ILE A 248 -33.03 7.47 -24.64
C ILE A 248 -33.60 6.25 -23.91
N LEU A 249 -34.23 5.35 -24.66
CA LEU A 249 -34.89 4.11 -24.22
C LEU A 249 -33.91 2.94 -24.02
N ASP A 250 -32.72 3.00 -24.63
CA ASP A 250 -31.70 1.97 -24.46
C ASP A 250 -31.20 1.96 -23.01
N LYS A 251 -31.58 0.92 -22.26
CA LYS A 251 -31.06 0.69 -20.91
C LYS A 251 -29.62 0.21 -21.00
N LEU A 252 -28.69 1.12 -20.75
CA LEU A 252 -27.27 0.78 -20.59
C LEU A 252 -27.09 -0.02 -19.30
N ASN A 253 -26.69 -1.29 -19.40
CA ASN A 253 -26.23 -2.02 -18.22
C ASN A 253 -24.88 -1.45 -17.77
N ARG A 254 -24.87 -0.68 -16.67
CA ARG A 254 -23.67 -0.05 -16.11
C ARG A 254 -22.56 -1.06 -15.79
N LEU A 255 -22.92 -2.32 -15.52
CA LEU A 255 -21.99 -3.39 -15.21
C LEU A 255 -21.36 -4.03 -16.45
N GLU A 256 -21.88 -3.76 -17.65
CA GLU A 256 -21.37 -4.25 -18.93
C GLU A 256 -20.70 -3.15 -19.77
N THR A 257 -20.55 -1.95 -19.22
CA THR A 257 -19.76 -0.87 -19.85
C THR A 257 -18.25 -1.10 -19.70
N PRO A 258 -17.39 -0.46 -20.51
CA PRO A 258 -15.95 -0.60 -20.42
C PRO A 258 -15.49 -0.26 -19.00
N SER A 259 -14.84 -1.22 -18.34
CA SER A 259 -14.53 -1.12 -16.93
C SER A 259 -13.16 -1.68 -16.59
N ARG A 260 -12.60 -1.22 -15.48
CA ARG A 260 -11.53 -1.87 -14.72
C ARG A 260 -12.18 -2.53 -13.50
N GLU A 261 -11.82 -3.77 -13.22
CA GLU A 261 -12.30 -4.46 -12.02
C GLU A 261 -11.11 -4.70 -11.10
N ARG A 262 -11.01 -3.85 -10.06
CA ARG A 262 -9.90 -3.81 -9.12
C ARG A 262 -10.15 -4.82 -8.01
N ILE A 263 -9.23 -5.75 -7.79
CA ILE A 263 -9.21 -6.56 -6.57
C ILE A 263 -8.79 -5.63 -5.43
N SER A 264 -9.62 -5.54 -4.40
CA SER A 264 -9.45 -4.59 -3.29
C SER A 264 -8.95 -5.32 -2.05
N GLN A 265 -9.83 -5.91 -1.26
CA GLN A 265 -9.46 -6.65 -0.06
C GLN A 265 -9.25 -8.13 -0.42
N PHE A 266 -8.21 -8.76 0.13
CA PHE A 266 -7.94 -10.18 -0.09
C PHE A 266 -7.35 -10.80 1.17
N LEU A 267 -8.04 -11.77 1.76
CA LEU A 267 -7.63 -12.40 3.01
C LEU A 267 -7.86 -13.91 2.96
N ILE A 268 -6.83 -14.67 3.34
CA ILE A 268 -6.97 -16.07 3.76
C ILE A 268 -6.78 -16.06 5.27
N LEU A 269 -7.73 -16.63 6.01
CA LEU A 269 -7.66 -16.64 7.48
C LEU A 269 -6.42 -17.42 7.95
N PRO A 270 -5.76 -17.02 9.05
CA PRO A 270 -4.47 -17.57 9.46
C PRO A 270 -4.39 -19.11 9.49
N PRO A 271 -5.39 -19.85 10.01
CA PRO A 271 -5.35 -21.32 10.01
C PRO A 271 -5.29 -21.98 8.62
N TYR A 272 -5.69 -21.25 7.58
CA TYR A 272 -5.75 -21.72 6.19
C TYR A 272 -4.58 -21.24 5.33
N GLN A 273 -3.68 -20.42 5.87
CA GLN A 273 -2.53 -19.91 5.13
C GLN A 273 -1.49 -21.01 4.86
N GLY A 274 -0.62 -20.80 3.87
CA GLY A 274 0.41 -21.77 3.49
C GLY A 274 -0.08 -23.00 2.69
N GLN A 275 -1.39 -23.15 2.49
CA GLN A 275 -2.01 -24.31 1.81
C GLN A 275 -2.30 -24.09 0.31
N SER A 276 -1.72 -23.04 -0.30
CA SER A 276 -1.99 -22.61 -1.69
C SER A 276 -3.45 -22.19 -1.99
N LEU A 277 -4.28 -22.03 -0.96
CA LEU A 277 -5.67 -21.57 -1.07
C LEU A 277 -5.78 -20.14 -1.64
N GLY A 278 -4.82 -19.26 -1.30
CA GLY A 278 -4.75 -17.91 -1.87
C GLY A 278 -4.60 -17.91 -3.39
N SER A 279 -3.70 -18.75 -3.94
CA SER A 279 -3.57 -18.89 -5.40
C SER A 279 -4.86 -19.39 -6.03
N ARG A 280 -5.52 -20.39 -5.45
CA ARG A 280 -6.81 -20.90 -5.96
C ARG A 280 -7.91 -19.83 -5.99
N LEU A 281 -8.00 -19.02 -4.95
CA LEU A 281 -8.95 -17.92 -4.89
C LEU A 281 -8.64 -16.86 -5.95
N TYR A 282 -7.38 -16.43 -6.06
CA TYR A 282 -6.96 -15.47 -7.09
C TYR A 282 -7.18 -16.01 -8.51
N ASP A 283 -6.77 -17.24 -8.81
CA ASP A 283 -6.94 -17.88 -10.12
C ASP A 283 -8.41 -17.89 -10.52
N THR A 284 -9.31 -18.25 -9.59
CA THR A 284 -10.76 -18.28 -9.83
C THR A 284 -11.31 -16.88 -10.14
N ILE A 285 -10.89 -15.86 -9.39
CA ILE A 285 -11.27 -14.45 -9.64
C ILE A 285 -10.75 -14.02 -11.02
N PHE A 286 -9.46 -14.23 -11.28
CA PHE A 286 -8.83 -13.83 -12.54
C PHE A 286 -9.50 -14.50 -13.75
N GLU A 287 -9.81 -15.80 -13.66
CA GLU A 287 -10.52 -16.54 -14.70
C GLU A 287 -11.94 -16.04 -14.96
N ASP A 288 -12.68 -15.61 -13.93
CA ASP A 288 -13.99 -14.96 -14.09
C ASP A 288 -13.84 -13.63 -14.85
N LEU A 289 -12.90 -12.78 -14.43
CA LEU A 289 -12.73 -11.43 -14.97
C LEU A 289 -12.15 -11.42 -16.38
N VAL A 290 -11.22 -12.33 -16.69
CA VAL A 290 -10.60 -12.41 -18.03
C VAL A 290 -11.59 -12.82 -19.11
N LYS A 291 -12.65 -13.55 -18.77
CA LYS A 291 -13.71 -13.97 -19.71
C LYS A 291 -14.70 -12.85 -20.06
N LYS A 292 -14.85 -11.82 -19.21
CA LYS A 292 -15.84 -10.73 -19.39
C LYS A 292 -15.42 -9.70 -20.46
N PRO A 293 -16.07 -9.60 -21.63
CA PRO A 293 -15.56 -8.79 -22.74
C PRO A 293 -15.44 -7.29 -22.43
N PHE A 294 -16.25 -6.76 -21.52
CA PHE A 294 -16.26 -5.35 -21.12
C PHE A 294 -15.19 -4.98 -20.08
N ILE A 295 -14.47 -5.96 -19.52
CA ILE A 295 -13.34 -5.69 -18.62
C ILE A 295 -12.11 -5.41 -19.48
N PHE A 296 -11.54 -4.23 -19.30
CA PHE A 296 -10.34 -3.76 -19.98
C PHE A 296 -9.07 -4.25 -19.27
N GLU A 297 -9.01 -4.08 -17.94
CA GLU A 297 -7.84 -4.44 -17.12
C GLU A 297 -8.27 -4.88 -15.72
N ILE A 298 -7.43 -5.72 -15.09
CA ILE A 298 -7.63 -6.24 -13.73
C ILE A 298 -6.50 -5.71 -12.80
N PRO A 299 -6.67 -4.50 -12.24
CA PRO A 299 -5.75 -3.95 -11.24
C PRO A 299 -5.94 -4.60 -9.87
N VAL A 300 -4.98 -4.35 -8.97
CA VAL A 300 -5.05 -4.70 -7.55
C VAL A 300 -4.76 -3.43 -6.76
N GLU A 301 -5.54 -3.19 -5.72
CA GLU A 301 -5.37 -2.08 -4.78
C GLU A 301 -4.23 -2.41 -3.82
N ASP A 302 -3.20 -1.55 -3.81
CA ASP A 302 -2.06 -1.57 -2.89
C ASP A 302 -1.63 -2.97 -2.41
N PRO A 303 -1.21 -3.87 -3.33
CA PRO A 303 -0.90 -5.24 -3.00
C PRO A 303 0.26 -5.33 -2.01
N SER A 304 0.10 -6.18 -1.00
CA SER A 304 1.20 -6.56 -0.11
C SER A 304 2.25 -7.38 -0.86
N GLU A 305 3.47 -7.44 -0.34
CA GLU A 305 4.55 -8.25 -0.92
C GLU A 305 4.16 -9.74 -1.04
N ALA A 306 3.43 -10.26 -0.05
CA ALA A 306 2.92 -11.63 -0.07
C ALA A 306 1.88 -11.83 -1.18
N PHE A 307 1.01 -10.84 -1.41
CA PHE A 307 0.03 -10.88 -2.49
C PHE A 307 0.72 -10.80 -3.87
N ASP A 308 1.62 -9.83 -4.06
CA ASP A 308 2.44 -9.74 -5.28
C ASP A 308 3.14 -11.07 -5.55
N ALA A 309 3.64 -11.71 -4.50
CA ALA A 309 4.32 -12.97 -4.65
C ALA A 309 3.42 -14.09 -5.15
N MET A 310 2.25 -14.23 -4.57
CA MET A 310 1.22 -15.18 -4.99
C MET A 310 0.74 -14.87 -6.42
N ARG A 311 0.54 -13.59 -6.74
CA ARG A 311 0.12 -13.11 -8.06
C ARG A 311 1.13 -13.45 -9.15
N ASP A 312 2.42 -13.24 -8.90
CA ASP A 312 3.50 -13.56 -9.84
C ASP A 312 3.51 -15.05 -10.21
N TYR A 313 3.30 -15.95 -9.25
CA TYR A 313 3.19 -17.40 -9.52
C TYR A 313 1.95 -17.74 -10.36
N SER A 314 0.82 -17.11 -10.06
CA SER A 314 -0.45 -17.38 -10.72
C SER A 314 -0.44 -16.85 -12.17
N ASP A 315 -0.03 -15.60 -12.35
CA ASP A 315 0.01 -14.93 -13.65
C ASP A 315 1.02 -15.60 -14.60
N ILE A 316 2.20 -16.01 -14.12
CA ILE A 316 3.19 -16.67 -14.99
C ILE A 316 2.73 -18.06 -15.43
N ILE A 317 2.02 -18.80 -14.57
CA ILE A 317 1.44 -20.11 -14.92
C ILE A 317 0.36 -19.92 -15.99
N TYR A 318 -0.56 -18.97 -15.78
CA TYR A 318 -1.59 -18.63 -16.74
C TYR A 318 -1.00 -18.21 -18.09
N LEU A 319 -0.05 -17.26 -18.08
CA LEU A 319 0.58 -16.75 -19.30
C LEU A 319 1.35 -17.84 -20.03
N ARG A 320 2.11 -18.69 -19.33
CA ARG A 320 2.81 -19.82 -19.95
C ARG A 320 1.87 -20.88 -20.52
N ALA A 321 0.57 -20.89 -20.21
CA ALA A 321 -0.39 -21.75 -20.90
C ALA A 321 -0.75 -21.23 -22.31
N LEU A 322 -0.48 -19.95 -22.61
CA LEU A 322 -0.81 -19.33 -23.90
C LEU A 322 0.31 -19.58 -24.93
N PRO A 323 0.00 -20.16 -26.11
CA PRO A 323 1.01 -20.40 -27.15
C PRO A 323 1.72 -19.13 -27.63
N SER A 324 0.99 -18.01 -27.72
CA SER A 324 1.55 -16.69 -28.10
C SER A 324 2.60 -16.21 -27.09
N PHE A 325 2.38 -16.45 -25.81
CA PHE A 325 3.33 -16.08 -24.76
C PHE A 325 4.52 -17.05 -24.67
N GLN A 326 4.30 -18.36 -24.83
CA GLN A 326 5.40 -19.34 -24.90
C GLN A 326 6.36 -19.08 -26.06
N SER A 327 5.85 -18.51 -27.17
CA SER A 327 6.65 -18.20 -28.36
C SER A 327 7.56 -16.98 -28.22
N LEU A 328 7.42 -16.22 -27.12
CA LEU A 328 8.23 -15.04 -26.88
C LEU A 328 9.72 -15.40 -26.80
N SER A 329 10.54 -14.56 -27.40
CA SER A 329 11.99 -14.75 -27.38
C SER A 329 12.69 -13.40 -27.35
N ILE A 330 13.88 -13.36 -26.75
CA ILE A 330 14.71 -12.16 -26.75
C ILE A 330 15.46 -12.11 -28.07
N THR A 331 15.45 -10.95 -28.74
CA THR A 331 16.28 -10.77 -29.93
C THR A 331 17.77 -10.89 -29.57
N SER A 332 18.55 -11.53 -30.44
CA SER A 332 20.00 -11.65 -30.25
C SER A 332 20.79 -10.59 -31.04
N THR A 333 20.12 -9.85 -31.91
CA THR A 333 20.67 -8.74 -32.71
C THR A 333 19.60 -7.67 -32.93
N LEU A 334 20.02 -6.41 -33.03
CA LEU A 334 19.18 -5.30 -33.42
C LEU A 334 19.85 -4.52 -34.56
N PRO A 335 19.06 -3.87 -35.43
CA PRO A 335 19.61 -2.99 -36.44
C PRO A 335 20.48 -1.88 -35.80
N PRO A 336 21.63 -1.51 -36.40
CA PRO A 336 22.53 -0.50 -35.83
C PRO A 336 21.86 0.84 -35.53
N GLU A 337 20.85 1.23 -36.32
CA GLU A 337 20.03 2.42 -36.13
C GLU A 337 19.26 2.42 -34.80
N SER A 338 18.83 1.25 -34.32
CA SER A 338 18.12 1.08 -33.05
C SER A 338 19.05 1.10 -31.84
N LEU A 339 20.37 1.07 -32.06
CA LEU A 339 21.41 1.07 -31.02
C LEU A 339 22.17 2.40 -30.93
N ARG A 340 21.77 3.42 -31.69
CA ARG A 340 22.32 4.77 -31.54
C ARG A 340 21.92 5.35 -30.19
N LYS A 341 22.77 6.23 -29.64
CA LYS A 341 22.57 6.82 -28.31
C LYS A 341 21.32 7.71 -28.21
N ASP A 342 20.88 8.27 -29.33
CA ASP A 342 19.73 9.15 -29.48
C ASP A 342 18.44 8.39 -29.85
N SER A 343 18.54 7.10 -30.17
CA SER A 343 17.39 6.28 -30.55
C SER A 343 16.65 5.78 -29.29
N PRO A 344 15.30 5.83 -29.27
CA PRO A 344 14.52 5.19 -28.22
C PRO A 344 14.80 3.69 -28.15
N ILE A 345 14.87 3.14 -26.93
CA ILE A 345 15.09 1.70 -26.73
C ILE A 345 13.86 0.93 -27.25
N PRO A 346 14.01 0.04 -28.25
CA PRO A 346 12.87 -0.67 -28.85
C PRO A 346 12.44 -1.86 -27.99
N ARG A 347 11.94 -1.59 -26.78
CA ARG A 347 11.66 -2.60 -25.75
C ARG A 347 10.75 -3.73 -26.21
N ASN A 348 9.68 -3.42 -26.93
CA ASN A 348 8.74 -4.44 -27.43
C ASN A 348 9.38 -5.32 -28.51
N GLN A 349 10.28 -4.77 -29.34
CA GLN A 349 11.04 -5.55 -30.31
C GLN A 349 12.04 -6.48 -29.60
N ILE A 350 12.69 -5.97 -28.54
CA ILE A 350 13.64 -6.74 -27.73
C ILE A 350 12.97 -7.97 -27.10
N LEU A 351 11.81 -7.76 -26.44
CA LEU A 351 11.15 -8.79 -25.64
C LEU A 351 10.17 -9.66 -26.46
N GLY A 352 9.58 -9.11 -27.52
CA GLY A 352 8.56 -9.79 -28.32
C GLY A 352 9.09 -10.52 -29.54
N ASN A 353 10.23 -10.09 -30.10
CA ASN A 353 10.84 -10.62 -31.33
C ASN A 353 9.81 -10.91 -32.45
N GLY A 354 8.93 -9.94 -32.73
CA GLY A 354 7.89 -10.04 -33.75
C GLY A 354 6.47 -10.28 -33.20
N VAL A 355 6.32 -10.59 -31.91
CA VAL A 355 5.01 -10.67 -31.24
C VAL A 355 4.56 -9.28 -30.77
N ASP A 356 3.31 -8.94 -31.03
CA ASP A 356 2.67 -7.73 -30.51
C ASP A 356 2.32 -7.90 -29.02
N LEU A 357 3.24 -7.45 -28.16
CA LEU A 357 3.10 -7.52 -26.71
C LEU A 357 1.92 -6.70 -26.17
N GLU A 358 1.56 -5.60 -26.83
CA GLU A 358 0.46 -4.76 -26.35
C GLU A 358 -0.90 -5.41 -26.68
N LYS A 359 -1.00 -6.05 -27.84
CA LYS A 359 -2.16 -6.90 -28.16
C LYS A 359 -2.29 -8.05 -27.17
N LEU A 360 -1.20 -8.78 -26.90
CA LEU A 360 -1.20 -9.90 -25.94
C LEU A 360 -1.58 -9.45 -24.53
N ARG A 361 -1.04 -8.30 -24.08
CA ARG A 361 -1.40 -7.70 -22.80
C ARG A 361 -2.89 -7.40 -22.70
N ARG A 362 -3.48 -6.79 -23.73
CA ARG A 362 -4.92 -6.47 -23.76
C ARG A 362 -5.79 -7.73 -23.77
N GLU A 363 -5.37 -8.78 -24.46
CA GLU A 363 -6.08 -10.07 -24.47
C GLU A 363 -6.08 -10.75 -23.09
N THR A 364 -4.98 -10.59 -22.34
CA THR A 364 -4.82 -11.16 -20.98
C THR A 364 -5.38 -10.26 -19.89
N LYS A 365 -5.66 -8.98 -20.17
CA LYS A 365 -6.17 -7.96 -19.23
C LYS A 365 -5.29 -7.69 -18.01
N ILE A 366 -4.05 -8.17 -18.03
CA ILE A 366 -3.08 -7.91 -16.98
C ILE A 366 -2.57 -6.47 -17.13
N VAL A 367 -2.53 -5.74 -16.02
CA VAL A 367 -2.04 -4.36 -15.99
C VAL A 367 -0.59 -4.27 -16.47
N TYR A 368 -0.24 -3.16 -17.13
CA TYR A 368 1.04 -2.94 -17.80
C TYR A 368 2.26 -3.40 -16.98
N ARG A 369 2.41 -2.92 -15.74
CA ARG A 369 3.55 -3.25 -14.89
C ARG A 369 3.66 -4.76 -14.63
N GLN A 370 2.55 -5.39 -14.30
CA GLN A 370 2.51 -6.82 -13.96
C GLN A 370 2.78 -7.70 -15.19
N PHE A 371 2.13 -7.41 -16.32
CA PHE A 371 2.32 -8.16 -17.56
C PHE A 371 3.79 -8.17 -17.97
N TYR A 372 4.43 -7.01 -17.94
CA TYR A 372 5.82 -6.89 -18.34
C TYR A 372 6.80 -7.52 -17.36
N ARG A 373 6.50 -7.52 -16.05
CA ARG A 373 7.27 -8.33 -15.08
C ARG A 373 7.21 -9.82 -15.44
N MET A 374 6.06 -10.33 -15.85
CA MET A 374 5.90 -11.73 -16.26
C MET A 374 6.61 -12.05 -17.58
N VAL A 375 6.57 -11.13 -18.56
CA VAL A 375 7.36 -11.25 -19.79
C VAL A 375 8.86 -11.32 -19.47
N GLU A 376 9.34 -10.43 -18.60
CA GLU A 376 10.75 -10.39 -18.19
C GLU A 376 11.15 -11.67 -17.43
N LEU A 377 10.33 -12.15 -16.49
CA LEU A 377 10.50 -13.41 -15.77
C LEU A 377 10.54 -14.63 -16.73
N HIS A 378 9.61 -14.71 -17.67
CA HIS A 378 9.57 -15.78 -18.67
C HIS A 378 10.83 -15.77 -19.54
N LEU A 379 11.21 -14.61 -20.08
CA LEU A 379 12.34 -14.51 -20.98
C LEU A 379 13.67 -14.74 -20.27
N LEU A 380 13.82 -14.31 -19.00
CA LEU A 380 14.98 -14.65 -18.19
C LEU A 380 15.14 -16.17 -18.07
N SER A 381 14.04 -16.90 -17.88
CA SER A 381 14.06 -18.36 -17.78
C SER A 381 14.59 -19.07 -19.04
N THR A 382 14.48 -18.42 -20.21
CA THR A 382 15.00 -18.96 -21.49
C THR A 382 16.52 -18.78 -21.65
N ILE A 383 17.14 -17.90 -20.84
CA ILE A 383 18.59 -17.70 -20.82
C ILE A 383 19.21 -18.70 -19.85
N PRO A 384 20.25 -19.46 -20.22
CA PRO A 384 20.93 -20.35 -19.26
C PRO A 384 21.47 -19.59 -18.05
N SER A 385 21.36 -20.16 -16.85
CA SER A 385 21.82 -19.52 -15.60
C SER A 385 23.29 -19.08 -15.66
N SER A 386 24.15 -19.87 -16.29
CA SER A 386 25.58 -19.55 -16.49
C SER A 386 25.83 -18.31 -17.36
N ASN A 387 24.82 -17.82 -18.10
CA ASN A 387 24.88 -16.62 -18.93
C ASN A 387 24.27 -15.37 -18.26
N ARG A 388 23.60 -15.50 -17.12
CA ARG A 388 22.89 -14.39 -16.43
C ARG A 388 23.80 -13.53 -15.55
N SER A 389 25.01 -13.23 -16.03
CA SER A 389 26.02 -12.48 -15.27
C SER A 389 26.53 -11.24 -15.99
N ARG A 390 26.61 -10.12 -15.27
CA ARG A 390 27.15 -8.84 -15.76
C ARG A 390 28.58 -8.96 -16.29
N ALA A 391 29.39 -9.83 -15.72
CA ALA A 391 30.77 -10.06 -16.17
C ALA A 391 30.86 -10.57 -17.62
N ARG A 392 29.79 -11.18 -18.14
CA ARG A 392 29.74 -11.76 -19.49
C ARG A 392 29.35 -10.76 -20.57
N ILE A 393 28.76 -9.63 -20.21
CA ILE A 393 28.21 -8.64 -21.17
C ILE A 393 29.11 -7.43 -21.38
N THR A 394 30.42 -7.55 -21.13
CA THR A 394 31.42 -6.48 -21.36
C THR A 394 31.44 -6.01 -22.82
N ARG A 395 31.22 -6.92 -23.78
CA ARG A 395 31.10 -6.61 -25.21
C ARG A 395 29.69 -6.20 -25.66
N LYS A 396 28.71 -6.14 -24.74
CA LYS A 396 27.32 -5.70 -24.99
C LYS A 396 26.71 -6.43 -26.19
N ALA A 397 26.07 -5.70 -27.11
CA ALA A 397 25.51 -6.24 -28.36
C ALA A 397 26.55 -6.92 -29.29
N LYS A 398 27.86 -6.75 -29.06
CA LYS A 398 28.95 -7.35 -29.84
C LYS A 398 29.53 -8.63 -29.20
N ALA A 399 28.90 -9.19 -28.16
CA ALA A 399 29.34 -10.45 -27.58
C ALA A 399 29.27 -11.60 -28.62
N SER A 400 30.26 -12.50 -28.60
CA SER A 400 30.32 -13.63 -29.55
C SER A 400 29.25 -14.70 -29.27
N ASN A 401 28.99 -14.97 -27.99
CA ASN A 401 27.96 -15.90 -27.55
C ASN A 401 26.55 -15.28 -27.67
N GLU A 402 25.61 -16.03 -28.24
CA GLU A 402 24.24 -15.56 -28.46
C GLU A 402 23.47 -15.31 -27.15
N ASN A 403 23.63 -16.17 -26.14
CA ASN A 403 22.97 -16.03 -24.85
C ASN A 403 23.49 -14.81 -24.09
N ASP A 404 24.78 -14.49 -24.22
CA ASP A 404 25.35 -13.25 -23.66
C ASP A 404 24.73 -12.00 -24.32
N ARG A 405 24.47 -12.04 -25.64
CA ARG A 405 23.74 -10.95 -26.34
C ARG A 405 22.28 -10.86 -25.89
N LYS A 406 21.57 -12.00 -25.78
CA LYS A 406 20.19 -12.04 -25.28
C LYS A 406 20.09 -11.49 -23.87
N TYR A 407 21.01 -11.88 -22.98
CA TYR A 407 21.06 -11.34 -21.61
C TYR A 407 21.33 -9.83 -21.57
N TYR A 408 22.23 -9.32 -22.41
CA TYR A 408 22.44 -7.88 -22.56
C TYR A 408 21.15 -7.15 -22.96
N PHE A 409 20.43 -7.65 -23.96
CA PHE A 409 19.19 -7.02 -24.42
C PHE A 409 18.06 -7.14 -23.39
N TRP A 410 17.94 -8.28 -22.72
CA TRP A 410 17.00 -8.45 -21.61
C TRP A 410 17.24 -7.42 -20.50
N ARG A 411 18.49 -7.25 -20.05
CA ARG A 411 18.84 -6.20 -19.08
C ARG A 411 18.55 -4.80 -19.59
N LEU A 412 18.80 -4.52 -20.88
CA LEU A 412 18.50 -3.21 -21.47
C LEU A 412 17.00 -2.90 -21.45
N ALA A 413 16.15 -3.89 -21.77
CA ALA A 413 14.70 -3.76 -21.72
C ALA A 413 14.18 -3.59 -20.29
N LEU A 414 14.76 -4.31 -19.32
CA LEU A 414 14.46 -4.19 -17.90
C LEU A 414 14.84 -2.81 -17.36
N LYS A 415 16.06 -2.33 -17.67
CA LYS A 415 16.53 -0.97 -17.36
C LYS A 415 15.59 0.09 -17.87
N HIS A 416 15.14 -0.02 -19.13
CA HIS A 416 14.19 0.92 -19.69
C HIS A 416 12.88 0.99 -18.89
N ARG A 417 12.36 -0.15 -18.43
CA ARG A 417 11.15 -0.19 -17.59
C ARG A 417 11.39 0.45 -16.23
N ILE A 418 12.48 0.08 -15.55
CA ILE A 418 12.80 0.61 -14.21
C ILE A 418 13.11 2.11 -14.29
N TYR A 419 13.84 2.56 -15.31
CA TYR A 419 14.10 3.97 -15.55
C TYR A 419 12.78 4.74 -15.72
N GLY A 420 11.88 4.27 -16.59
CA GLY A 420 10.60 4.93 -16.82
C GLY A 420 9.69 4.97 -15.59
N GLN A 421 9.79 3.98 -14.68
CA GLN A 421 9.02 3.94 -13.43
C GLN A 421 9.53 4.93 -12.38
N ASN A 422 10.82 5.22 -12.42
CA ASN A 422 11.50 6.08 -11.45
C ASN A 422 12.08 7.31 -12.13
N ALA A 423 11.50 7.76 -13.26
CA ALA A 423 12.09 8.80 -14.10
C ALA A 423 12.25 10.11 -13.31
N ASP A 424 11.21 10.49 -12.55
CA ASP A 424 11.22 11.72 -11.74
C ASP A 424 12.29 11.68 -10.64
N ALA A 425 12.41 10.56 -9.92
CA ALA A 425 13.42 10.37 -8.88
C ALA A 425 14.84 10.29 -9.47
N LEU A 426 15.00 9.54 -10.56
CA LEU A 426 16.27 9.41 -11.25
C LEU A 426 16.71 10.76 -11.79
N ASP A 427 15.87 11.54 -12.47
CA ASP A 427 16.24 12.80 -13.12
C ASP A 427 16.88 13.83 -12.18
N GLN A 428 16.60 13.74 -10.87
CA GLN A 428 17.13 14.59 -9.81
C GLN A 428 18.55 14.21 -9.34
N MET A 429 19.03 13.01 -9.70
CA MET A 429 20.34 12.48 -9.29
C MET A 429 21.45 12.85 -10.30
N GLU A 430 22.70 12.77 -9.87
CA GLU A 430 23.85 12.92 -10.78
C GLU A 430 23.94 11.73 -11.75
N VAL A 431 24.54 11.92 -12.93
CA VAL A 431 24.57 10.87 -13.98
C VAL A 431 25.24 9.57 -13.51
N SER A 432 26.28 9.66 -12.69
CA SER A 432 26.95 8.49 -12.10
C SER A 432 26.03 7.74 -11.13
N GLU A 433 25.40 8.46 -10.20
CA GLU A 433 24.49 7.93 -9.20
C GLU A 433 23.24 7.30 -9.86
N LYS A 434 22.67 7.96 -10.87
CA LYS A 434 21.58 7.43 -11.71
C LYS A 434 21.91 6.04 -12.24
N VAL A 435 23.11 5.88 -12.78
CA VAL A 435 23.56 4.62 -13.37
C VAL A 435 23.72 3.55 -12.31
N GLU A 436 24.30 3.89 -11.16
CA GLU A 436 24.50 2.96 -10.04
C GLU A 436 23.18 2.46 -9.45
N LYS A 437 22.28 3.38 -9.06
CA LYS A 437 20.97 3.03 -8.50
C LYS A 437 20.10 2.25 -9.49
N LEU A 438 20.14 2.62 -10.77
CA LEU A 438 19.43 1.87 -11.80
C LEU A 438 20.00 0.45 -11.97
N GLU A 439 21.31 0.27 -11.91
CA GLU A 439 21.93 -1.07 -11.95
C GLU A 439 21.57 -1.90 -10.73
N ALA A 440 21.62 -1.31 -9.52
CA ALA A 440 21.26 -1.98 -8.28
C ALA A 440 19.80 -2.47 -8.32
N ALA A 441 18.87 -1.64 -8.78
CA ALA A 441 17.46 -2.03 -8.90
C ALA A 441 17.22 -3.12 -9.97
N VAL A 442 18.01 -3.13 -11.05
CA VAL A 442 17.97 -4.21 -12.05
C VAL A 442 18.49 -5.51 -11.45
N ASP A 443 19.56 -5.46 -10.66
CA ASP A 443 20.14 -6.62 -9.97
C ASP A 443 19.15 -7.20 -8.95
N ASN A 444 18.55 -6.37 -8.09
CA ASN A 444 17.51 -6.77 -7.14
C ASN A 444 16.30 -7.40 -7.85
N GLN A 445 15.84 -6.80 -8.95
CA GLN A 445 14.70 -7.34 -9.72
C GLN A 445 15.06 -8.67 -10.40
N GLN A 446 16.31 -8.86 -10.84
CA GLN A 446 16.78 -10.14 -11.36
C GLN A 446 16.81 -11.20 -10.26
N GLU A 447 17.32 -10.89 -9.07
CA GLU A 447 17.33 -11.80 -7.92
C GLU A 447 15.92 -12.24 -7.54
N GLU A 448 14.96 -11.30 -7.50
CA GLU A 448 13.54 -11.62 -7.26
C GLU A 448 13.01 -12.61 -8.31
N TYR A 449 13.36 -12.43 -9.59
CA TYR A 449 12.96 -13.36 -10.64
C TYR A 449 13.62 -14.73 -10.51
N GLU A 450 14.90 -14.79 -10.11
CA GLU A 450 15.58 -16.06 -9.86
C GLU A 450 14.92 -16.83 -8.71
N GLU A 451 14.57 -16.14 -7.61
CA GLU A 451 13.79 -16.73 -6.51
C GLU A 451 12.43 -17.26 -7.01
N ARG A 452 11.74 -16.53 -7.88
CA ARG A 452 10.45 -16.97 -8.43
C ARG A 452 10.59 -18.19 -9.32
N LEU A 453 11.66 -18.25 -10.12
CA LEU A 453 11.94 -19.42 -10.96
C LEU A 453 12.23 -20.66 -10.10
N GLU A 454 13.04 -20.53 -9.05
CA GLU A 454 13.25 -21.62 -8.09
C GLU A 454 11.94 -22.05 -7.42
N GLY A 455 11.10 -21.10 -7.04
CA GLY A 455 9.79 -21.36 -6.45
C GLY A 455 8.85 -22.12 -7.40
N LEU A 456 8.86 -21.77 -8.69
CA LEU A 456 8.09 -22.49 -9.72
C LEU A 456 8.58 -23.93 -9.90
N GLU A 457 9.90 -24.14 -9.93
CA GLU A 457 10.49 -25.48 -10.03
C GLU A 457 10.13 -26.35 -8.82
N LYS A 458 10.23 -25.80 -7.60
CA LYS A 458 9.83 -26.49 -6.36
C LYS A 458 8.35 -26.87 -6.34
N ARG A 459 7.48 -25.98 -6.82
CA ARG A 459 6.03 -26.25 -6.90
C ARG A 459 5.73 -27.32 -7.95
N ALA A 460 6.42 -27.28 -9.09
CA ALA A 460 6.27 -28.28 -10.14
C ALA A 460 6.73 -29.68 -9.69
N SER A 461 7.86 -29.77 -8.98
CA SER A 461 8.36 -31.04 -8.45
C SER A 461 7.46 -31.61 -7.35
N PHE A 462 6.92 -30.75 -6.48
CA PHE A 462 5.94 -31.15 -5.48
C PHE A 462 4.65 -31.67 -6.12
N ALA A 463 4.16 -31.00 -7.17
CA ALA A 463 2.98 -31.44 -7.92
C ALA A 463 3.21 -32.77 -8.69
N ALA A 464 4.45 -33.05 -9.11
CA ALA A 464 4.83 -34.30 -9.76
C ALA A 464 5.05 -35.49 -8.80
N GLY A 465 4.93 -35.28 -7.48
CA GLY A 465 5.10 -36.32 -6.48
C GLY A 465 6.56 -36.66 -6.11
N GLU A 466 7.53 -35.82 -6.50
CA GLU A 466 8.96 -36.06 -6.30
C GLU A 466 9.55 -35.36 -5.05
N GLY A 467 8.72 -34.79 -4.17
CA GLY A 467 9.17 -33.99 -3.02
C GLY A 467 9.18 -34.73 -1.67
N SER A 468 10.39 -34.93 -1.10
CA SER A 468 10.60 -35.29 0.32
C SER A 468 10.27 -34.11 1.24
N SER A 469 9.58 -34.38 2.35
CA SER A 469 9.24 -33.42 3.40
C SER A 469 10.48 -33.06 4.22
N ASN A 470 11.23 -32.04 3.80
CA ASN A 470 12.16 -31.35 4.70
C ASN A 470 11.58 -29.97 5.04
N GLY A 471 11.45 -29.73 6.34
CA GLY A 471 10.73 -28.61 6.95
C GLY A 471 11.12 -27.25 6.40
N ALA A 472 10.12 -26.40 6.27
CA ALA A 472 10.27 -25.00 5.91
C ALA A 472 11.15 -24.29 6.96
N VAL A 473 12.39 -24.00 6.59
CA VAL A 473 13.20 -23.00 7.27
C VAL A 473 12.71 -21.65 6.77
N ALA A 474 12.03 -20.90 7.64
CA ALA A 474 11.64 -19.52 7.38
C ALA A 474 12.90 -18.68 7.11
N LYS A 475 13.14 -18.35 5.84
CA LYS A 475 14.08 -17.29 5.48
C LYS A 475 13.37 -15.95 5.66
N SER A 476 14.06 -15.05 6.37
CA SER A 476 13.66 -13.68 6.68
C SER A 476 13.01 -12.96 5.49
N LYS A 477 11.86 -12.31 5.74
CA LYS A 477 11.15 -11.39 4.84
C LYS A 477 12.13 -10.33 4.32
N ARG A 478 12.24 -10.17 2.99
CA ARG A 478 13.06 -9.12 2.37
C ARG A 478 12.17 -8.24 1.52
N LYS A 479 12.06 -6.98 1.94
CA LYS A 479 11.31 -5.93 1.26
C LYS A 479 11.64 -5.89 -0.22
N ARG A 480 10.59 -5.81 -1.03
CA ARG A 480 10.65 -5.43 -2.44
C ARG A 480 11.38 -4.09 -2.57
N ALA A 481 12.56 -4.09 -3.16
CA ALA A 481 13.19 -2.87 -3.60
C ALA A 481 12.35 -2.30 -4.77
N ILE A 482 11.68 -1.17 -4.53
CA ILE A 482 11.63 -0.10 -5.54
C ILE A 482 13.10 0.34 -5.74
N ILE A 483 13.45 1.34 -6.54
CA ILE A 483 14.70 2.02 -6.21
C ILE A 483 14.46 2.59 -4.80
N ASP A 484 14.70 1.82 -3.74
CA ASP A 484 14.68 2.32 -2.39
C ASP A 484 15.81 3.33 -2.41
N GLU A 485 15.42 4.57 -2.19
CA GLU A 485 16.26 5.74 -2.17
C GLU A 485 17.20 5.68 -0.95
N GLU A 486 17.92 4.60 -0.72
CA GLU A 486 18.76 4.44 0.47
C GLU A 486 19.95 3.51 0.17
N ASP A 487 21.14 4.10 0.39
CA ASP A 487 22.48 3.51 0.58
C ASP A 487 23.40 3.63 -0.65
N ASP A 488 24.63 4.14 -0.58
CA ASP A 488 25.41 4.88 0.40
C ASP A 488 26.75 5.21 -0.29
N TRP A 489 27.46 6.21 0.22
CA TRP A 489 28.93 6.29 0.35
C TRP A 489 29.64 7.53 -0.22
N GLU A 490 30.49 7.98 0.70
CA GLU A 490 31.34 9.15 0.81
C GLU A 490 32.49 9.22 -0.21
N ASP A 491 32.93 10.48 -0.40
CA ASP A 491 34.28 10.97 -0.66
C ASP A 491 35.09 10.50 -1.89
N MET A 492 35.27 11.42 -2.84
CA MET A 492 36.56 12.14 -2.99
C MET A 492 36.49 13.26 -4.04
N ASP A 493 36.68 14.48 -3.55
CA ASP A 493 37.30 15.68 -4.13
C ASP A 493 37.42 15.91 -5.65
N ASP A 494 36.79 17.03 -6.04
CA ASP A 494 37.33 18.20 -6.76
C ASP A 494 38.27 18.01 -7.97
N ALA A 495 37.83 18.51 -9.14
CA ALA A 495 38.51 19.62 -9.83
C ALA A 495 37.92 19.93 -11.23
N SER A 496 37.09 20.97 -11.26
CA SER A 496 37.20 22.14 -12.16
C SER A 496 36.94 22.05 -13.69
N ARG A 497 35.97 22.90 -14.12
CA ARG A 497 35.99 23.90 -15.23
C ARG A 497 36.02 23.37 -16.69
N SER A 498 35.34 23.94 -17.68
CA SER A 498 34.78 25.28 -17.89
C SER A 498 33.80 25.28 -19.08
N LEU A 499 32.98 26.34 -19.08
CA LEU A 499 31.93 26.81 -20.01
C LEU A 499 32.23 26.78 -21.52
N SER A 500 31.17 26.68 -22.33
CA SER A 500 30.81 27.77 -23.28
C SER A 500 29.36 27.67 -23.79
N HIS A 501 28.67 28.81 -23.72
CA HIS A 501 27.33 29.08 -24.25
C HIS A 501 27.33 29.22 -25.77
N VAL A 502 26.26 28.75 -26.42
CA VAL A 502 25.72 29.36 -27.65
C VAL A 502 24.19 29.37 -27.58
N THR A 503 23.62 30.56 -27.73
CA THR A 503 22.19 30.89 -27.76
C THR A 503 21.67 30.97 -29.20
N THR A 504 20.40 30.59 -29.44
CA THR A 504 19.50 31.08 -30.53
C THR A 504 18.08 30.48 -30.36
N PRO A 505 16.99 31.06 -30.93
CA PRO A 505 15.85 31.57 -30.16
C PRO A 505 14.51 30.81 -30.33
N GLU A 506 13.60 31.10 -29.40
CA GLU A 506 12.25 30.54 -29.23
C GLU A 506 11.23 30.84 -30.35
N GLN A 507 10.28 29.91 -30.52
CA GLN A 507 8.90 30.18 -30.97
C GLN A 507 7.91 29.63 -29.92
N PRO A 508 6.76 30.29 -29.70
CA PRO A 508 5.95 30.09 -28.50
C PRO A 508 5.01 28.89 -28.64
N ARG A 509 5.10 27.94 -27.70
CA ARG A 509 4.06 26.91 -27.50
C ARG A 509 3.15 27.33 -26.36
N ARG A 510 1.84 27.28 -26.64
CA ARG A 510 0.73 27.59 -25.72
C ARG A 510 0.83 26.75 -24.44
N PRO A 511 0.47 27.28 -23.26
CA PRO A 511 0.54 26.53 -22.02
C PRO A 511 -0.58 25.48 -21.98
N HIS A 512 -0.20 24.21 -21.93
CA HIS A 512 -1.09 23.15 -21.45
C HIS A 512 -1.17 23.27 -19.94
N ILE A 513 -2.32 23.73 -19.44
CA ILE A 513 -2.70 23.63 -18.04
C ILE A 513 -2.83 22.14 -17.72
N ARG A 514 -1.83 21.56 -17.05
CA ARG A 514 -1.99 20.30 -16.31
C ARG A 514 -2.51 20.69 -14.93
N GLN A 515 -3.76 20.35 -14.65
CA GLN A 515 -4.29 20.33 -13.29
C GLN A 515 -3.54 19.24 -12.51
N TRP A 516 -2.81 19.67 -11.48
CA TRP A 516 -2.24 18.82 -10.46
C TRP A 516 -3.30 18.59 -9.40
N VAL A 517 -3.73 17.35 -9.25
CA VAL A 517 -4.48 16.89 -8.07
C VAL A 517 -3.56 15.86 -7.41
N GLU A 518 -2.71 16.33 -6.51
CA GLU A 518 -2.02 15.49 -5.55
C GLU A 518 -2.98 15.30 -4.36
N SER A 519 -3.37 14.07 -4.08
CA SER A 519 -3.98 13.70 -2.80
C SER A 519 -2.87 13.70 -1.73
N PRO A 520 -2.98 14.47 -0.64
CA PRO A 520 -1.97 14.48 0.41
C PRO A 520 -2.02 13.17 1.21
N SER A 521 -0.87 12.52 1.40
CA SER A 521 -0.73 11.33 2.26
C SER A 521 -0.26 11.75 3.66
N PRO A 522 -0.83 11.22 4.78
CA PRO A 522 -0.66 11.83 6.11
C PRO A 522 0.58 11.40 6.92
N HIS A 523 1.59 10.72 6.35
CA HIS A 523 2.67 10.13 7.16
C HIS A 523 4.07 10.62 6.78
N ARG A 524 4.44 11.82 7.26
CA ARG A 524 5.82 12.34 7.17
C ARG A 524 6.73 11.64 8.18
N ARG A 525 7.36 10.53 7.76
CA ARG A 525 8.48 9.92 8.50
C ARG A 525 9.79 10.63 8.15
N LEU A 526 10.75 10.67 9.10
CA LEU A 526 12.13 11.10 8.83
C LEU A 526 12.78 10.13 7.84
N ARG A 527 12.99 10.54 6.59
CA ARG A 527 13.52 9.71 5.49
C ARG A 527 14.72 10.37 4.85
N LYS A 528 15.71 9.59 4.38
CA LYS A 528 16.90 10.12 3.69
C LYS A 528 16.54 10.87 2.41
N ALA A 529 15.43 10.49 1.78
CA ALA A 529 14.87 11.10 0.57
C ALA A 529 13.69 12.04 0.86
N ALA A 530 13.66 12.72 2.01
CA ALA A 530 12.67 13.76 2.23
C ALA A 530 12.86 14.89 1.20
N PHE A 531 11.82 15.23 0.43
CA PHE A 531 11.85 16.28 -0.59
C PHE A 531 12.32 17.66 -0.06
N GLY A 532 12.20 17.89 1.25
CA GLY A 532 12.78 19.05 1.93
C GLY A 532 14.31 19.15 1.79
N LEU A 533 15.01 18.01 1.87
CA LEU A 533 16.47 17.93 1.72
C LEU A 533 16.90 18.20 0.29
N GLU A 534 16.15 17.73 -0.71
CA GLU A 534 16.39 18.06 -2.12
C GLU A 534 16.26 19.55 -2.42
N ARG A 535 15.23 20.21 -1.87
CA ARG A 535 15.04 21.66 -2.03
C ARG A 535 16.18 22.45 -1.38
N ALA A 536 16.65 22.01 -0.21
CA ALA A 536 17.79 22.60 0.48
C ALA A 536 19.09 22.43 -0.35
N ALA A 537 19.36 21.22 -0.86
CA ALA A 537 20.51 20.96 -1.72
C ALA A 537 20.49 21.80 -3.02
N LYS A 538 19.33 21.92 -3.69
CA LYS A 538 19.15 22.79 -4.86
C LYS A 538 19.39 24.27 -4.55
N ALA A 539 19.13 24.69 -3.31
CA ALA A 539 19.41 26.03 -2.82
C ALA A 539 20.83 26.19 -2.23
N SER A 540 21.69 25.17 -2.34
CA SER A 540 23.04 25.14 -1.75
C SER A 540 23.06 25.33 -0.24
N ILE A 541 22.00 24.91 0.46
CA ILE A 541 21.93 24.86 1.92
C ILE A 541 22.53 23.52 2.37
N PRO A 542 23.50 23.50 3.31
CA PRO A 542 24.05 22.26 3.83
C PRO A 542 22.97 21.36 4.45
N THR A 543 23.01 20.08 4.14
CA THR A 543 22.05 19.07 4.61
C THR A 543 22.76 17.88 5.23
N THR A 544 22.21 17.35 6.31
CA THR A 544 22.68 16.11 6.94
C THR A 544 21.46 15.22 7.24
N TYR A 545 21.64 13.91 7.08
CA TYR A 545 20.65 12.91 7.47
C TYR A 545 21.16 12.11 8.68
N HIS A 546 20.31 11.97 9.70
CA HIS A 546 20.65 11.23 10.92
C HIS A 546 19.49 10.31 11.32
N ASN A 547 19.70 9.00 11.29
CA ASN A 547 18.65 7.98 11.43
C ASN A 547 18.67 7.32 12.82
N LEU A 548 17.49 7.19 13.45
CA LEU A 548 17.30 6.51 14.73
C LEU A 548 17.32 4.97 14.61
N VAL A 549 16.99 4.41 13.44
CA VAL A 549 16.85 2.95 13.23
C VAL A 549 18.12 2.15 13.59
N PRO A 550 19.34 2.57 13.21
CA PRO A 550 20.58 1.88 13.60
C PRO A 550 20.77 1.79 15.12
N TYR A 551 20.34 2.81 15.87
CA TYR A 551 20.42 2.83 17.33
C TYR A 551 19.45 1.81 17.92
N LYS A 552 18.21 1.75 17.44
CA LYS A 552 17.22 0.76 17.87
C LYS A 552 17.65 -0.69 17.59
N LYS A 553 18.28 -0.95 16.44
CA LYS A 553 18.78 -2.30 16.08
C LYS A 553 19.90 -2.80 16.97
N LYS A 554 20.64 -1.89 17.64
CA LYS A 554 21.75 -2.24 18.54
C LYS A 554 21.28 -2.56 19.96
N GLN A 555 20.04 -2.25 20.30
CA GLN A 555 19.46 -2.48 21.62
C GLN A 555 18.48 -3.65 21.61
N ALA A 556 18.22 -4.22 22.79
CA ALA A 556 17.16 -5.21 22.95
C ALA A 556 15.80 -4.57 22.59
N GLN A 557 14.88 -5.37 22.03
CA GLN A 557 13.52 -4.91 21.70
C GLN A 557 12.64 -4.84 22.96
N THR A 558 13.06 -4.03 23.93
CA THR A 558 12.34 -3.73 25.17
C THR A 558 12.13 -2.22 25.29
N PRO A 559 11.24 -1.75 26.18
CA PRO A 559 11.05 -0.33 26.46
C PRO A 559 12.36 0.37 26.86
N GLU A 560 13.17 -0.26 27.72
CA GLU A 560 14.46 0.29 28.18
C GLU A 560 15.47 0.36 27.03
N GLY A 561 15.53 -0.68 26.19
CA GLY A 561 16.38 -0.69 25.00
C GLY A 561 16.00 0.41 24.01
N THR A 562 14.71 0.69 23.87
CA THR A 562 14.20 1.77 23.02
C THR A 562 14.58 3.14 23.59
N GLU A 563 14.46 3.33 24.90
CA GLU A 563 14.84 4.58 25.57
C GLU A 563 16.34 4.85 25.48
N ILE A 564 17.18 3.83 25.71
CA ILE A 564 18.64 3.93 25.53
C ILE A 564 18.98 4.31 24.09
N ALA A 565 18.33 3.69 23.10
CA ALA A 565 18.56 4.02 21.69
C ALA A 565 18.20 5.48 21.37
N ARG A 566 17.10 6.00 21.93
CA ARG A 566 16.69 7.40 21.76
C ARG A 566 17.66 8.38 22.40
N GLN A 567 18.08 8.12 23.64
CA GLN A 567 19.04 8.98 24.34
C GLN A 567 20.39 9.05 23.61
N GLN A 568 20.87 7.92 23.08
CA GLN A 568 22.11 7.86 22.29
C GLN A 568 21.98 8.66 20.99
N TYR A 569 20.90 8.45 20.24
CA TYR A 569 20.63 9.19 19.01
C TYR A 569 20.55 10.71 19.24
N ASP A 570 19.82 11.13 20.27
CA ASP A 570 19.62 12.55 20.59
C ASP A 570 20.91 13.23 21.07
N ALA A 571 21.75 12.52 21.84
CA ALA A 571 23.07 13.01 22.25
C ALA A 571 24.02 13.18 21.04
N ASP A 572 24.01 12.22 20.11
CA ASP A 572 24.80 12.26 18.89
C ASP A 572 24.34 13.41 17.99
N LEU A 573 23.02 13.58 17.82
CA LEU A 573 22.44 14.66 17.03
C LEU A 573 22.83 16.04 17.58
N ALA A 574 22.76 16.24 18.90
CA ALA A 574 23.22 17.49 19.52
C ALA A 574 24.70 17.73 19.29
N SER A 575 25.53 16.69 19.39
CA SER A 575 26.97 16.79 19.15
C SER A 575 27.29 17.20 17.71
N ILE A 576 26.55 16.66 16.73
CA ILE A 576 26.67 17.04 15.32
C ILE A 576 26.36 18.53 15.14
N LEU A 577 25.24 19.02 15.67
CA LEU A 577 24.83 20.43 15.52
C LEU A 577 25.81 21.39 16.20
N LEU A 578 26.35 21.02 17.36
CA LEU A 578 27.31 21.84 18.10
C LEU A 578 28.71 21.85 17.46
N ALA A 579 29.02 20.89 16.61
CA ALA A 579 30.28 20.81 15.88
C ALA A 579 30.27 21.63 14.56
N LEU A 580 29.11 22.12 14.11
CA LEU A 580 29.01 22.95 12.92
C LEU A 580 29.75 24.28 13.10
N ASP A 581 30.42 24.75 12.05
CA ASP A 581 31.06 26.06 12.00
C ASP A 581 30.62 26.83 10.74
N PRO A 582 29.91 27.97 10.88
CA PRO A 582 29.42 28.53 12.13
C PRO A 582 28.32 27.67 12.77
N ARG A 583 28.26 27.69 14.11
CA ARG A 583 27.17 27.04 14.86
C ARG A 583 25.83 27.73 14.55
N PRO A 584 24.72 26.98 14.53
CA PRO A 584 23.41 27.57 14.29
C PRO A 584 22.95 28.42 15.47
N ASP A 585 22.21 29.47 15.18
CA ASP A 585 21.60 30.36 16.18
C ASP A 585 20.18 29.91 16.54
N LEU A 586 19.54 29.22 15.59
CA LEU A 586 18.16 28.76 15.64
C LEU A 586 18.06 27.39 14.97
N ILE A 587 17.32 26.49 15.61
CA ILE A 587 16.89 25.21 15.07
C ILE A 587 15.39 25.28 14.85
N VAL A 588 14.91 24.88 13.67
CA VAL A 588 13.49 24.87 13.31
C VAL A 588 13.07 23.43 13.05
N CYS A 589 12.20 22.91 13.91
CA CYS A 589 11.53 21.62 13.77
C CYS A 589 10.33 21.79 12.84
N ALA A 590 10.47 21.34 11.58
CA ALA A 590 9.43 21.45 10.55
C ALA A 590 9.00 20.05 10.08
N GLY A 591 7.85 19.56 10.58
CA GLY A 591 7.43 18.17 10.35
C GLY A 591 8.33 17.15 11.07
N TRP A 592 8.91 17.56 12.21
CA TRP A 592 9.80 16.76 13.02
C TRP A 592 9.00 15.86 13.98
N MET A 593 8.71 14.64 13.54
CA MET A 593 7.88 13.67 14.28
C MET A 593 8.65 12.91 15.37
N HIS A 594 9.55 13.57 16.10
CA HIS A 594 10.36 12.95 17.15
C HIS A 594 10.51 13.87 18.36
N ILE A 595 10.03 13.43 19.53
CA ILE A 595 10.22 14.14 20.79
C ILE A 595 11.67 13.96 21.23
N VAL A 596 12.40 15.08 21.33
CA VAL A 596 13.81 15.09 21.73
C VAL A 596 13.96 14.93 23.24
N THR A 597 14.90 14.10 23.66
CA THR A 597 15.21 13.84 25.07
C THR A 597 16.05 14.97 25.69
N PRO A 598 16.17 15.01 27.03
CA PRO A 598 17.07 15.96 27.72
C PRO A 598 18.54 15.88 27.25
N ALA A 599 18.95 14.74 26.70
CA ALA A 599 20.28 14.53 26.11
C ALA A 599 20.56 15.47 24.92
N PHE A 600 19.51 15.88 24.19
CA PHE A 600 19.60 16.90 23.14
C PHE A 600 19.36 18.31 23.68
N LEU A 601 18.29 18.51 24.45
CA LEU A 601 17.86 19.85 24.90
C LEU A 601 18.92 20.56 25.77
N THR A 602 19.52 19.83 26.71
CA THR A 602 20.48 20.40 27.68
C THR A 602 21.72 21.00 27.02
N PRO A 603 22.48 20.28 26.16
CA PRO A 603 23.66 20.84 25.52
C PRO A 603 23.34 21.96 24.52
N ILE A 604 22.21 21.89 23.83
CA ILE A 604 21.77 22.94 22.88
C ILE A 604 21.42 24.24 23.63
N ALA A 605 20.69 24.14 24.75
CA ALA A 605 20.39 25.29 25.60
C ALA A 605 21.67 25.92 26.20
N LYS A 606 22.65 25.11 26.62
CA LYS A 606 23.96 25.60 27.10
C LYS A 606 24.74 26.36 26.03
N ALA A 607 24.56 26.02 24.77
CA ALA A 607 25.14 26.74 23.64
C ALA A 607 24.35 28.00 23.25
N ASN A 608 23.26 28.32 23.97
CA ASN A 608 22.38 29.45 23.72
C ASN A 608 21.76 29.45 22.32
N ILE A 609 21.42 28.26 21.81
CA ILE A 609 20.77 28.05 20.52
C ILE A 609 19.27 27.88 20.78
N LYS A 610 18.44 28.65 20.09
CA LYS A 610 16.98 28.53 20.21
C LYS A 610 16.45 27.37 19.37
N ILE A 611 15.40 26.70 19.85
CA ILE A 611 14.71 25.63 19.11
C ILE A 611 13.25 26.01 19.01
N ILE A 612 12.67 25.99 17.81
CA ILE A 612 11.26 26.27 17.59
C ILE A 612 10.59 25.14 16.81
N ASN A 613 9.33 24.86 17.11
CA ASN A 613 8.53 23.86 16.42
C ASN A 613 7.20 24.46 15.95
N LEU A 614 6.67 23.90 14.87
CA LEU A 614 5.31 24.16 14.43
C LEU A 614 4.37 23.07 14.99
N HIS A 615 3.27 23.50 15.57
CA HIS A 615 2.21 22.61 16.06
C HIS A 615 0.83 23.07 15.55
N PRO A 616 0.01 22.20 14.95
CA PRO A 616 -1.32 22.55 14.44
C PRO A 616 -2.40 22.59 15.53
N ALA A 617 -2.12 23.36 16.59
CA ALA A 617 -3.11 23.77 17.58
C ALA A 617 -2.74 25.13 18.19
N LEU A 618 -3.67 25.72 18.95
CA LEU A 618 -3.37 26.90 19.76
C LEU A 618 -2.64 26.50 21.07
N PRO A 619 -1.96 27.46 21.74
CA PRO A 619 -1.23 27.16 22.98
C PRO A 619 -2.14 26.56 24.06
N GLY A 620 -1.73 25.42 24.61
CA GLY A 620 -2.48 24.67 25.62
C GLY A 620 -3.63 23.84 25.06
N GLU A 621 -3.83 23.82 23.74
CA GLU A 621 -4.84 23.00 23.07
C GLU A 621 -4.17 21.83 22.32
N PHE A 622 -4.80 20.65 22.39
CA PHE A 622 -4.45 19.48 21.57
C PHE A 622 -2.94 19.16 21.43
N ALA A 623 -2.19 19.12 22.53
CA ALA A 623 -0.77 18.73 22.51
C ALA A 623 -0.57 17.30 21.99
N GLY A 624 0.54 17.03 21.29
CA GLY A 624 0.88 15.72 20.74
C GLY A 624 0.26 15.41 19.37
N ALA A 625 0.42 14.17 18.91
CA ALA A 625 -0.04 13.73 17.59
C ALA A 625 -1.57 13.83 17.40
N GLY A 626 -2.02 13.83 16.14
CA GLY A 626 -3.45 13.86 15.81
C GLY A 626 -4.18 15.14 16.26
N ALA A 627 -3.49 16.26 16.40
CA ALA A 627 -4.08 17.50 16.91
C ALA A 627 -5.23 18.03 16.03
N ILE A 628 -5.10 17.93 14.70
CA ILE A 628 -6.12 18.38 13.74
C ILE A 628 -7.40 17.54 13.87
N GLU A 629 -7.27 16.21 13.89
CA GLU A 629 -8.40 15.29 14.05
C GLU A 629 -9.12 15.52 15.38
N ARG A 630 -8.37 15.66 16.48
CA ARG A 630 -8.96 15.96 17.79
C ARG A 630 -9.69 17.31 17.81
N ALA A 631 -9.14 18.34 17.17
CA ALA A 631 -9.79 19.64 17.05
C ALA A 631 -11.07 19.57 16.20
N TRP A 632 -11.06 18.82 15.10
CA TRP A 632 -12.23 18.60 14.25
C TRP A 632 -13.34 17.87 15.01
N LYS A 633 -12.98 16.81 15.73
CA LYS A 633 -13.91 16.03 16.56
C LYS A 633 -14.53 16.90 17.67
N ALA A 634 -13.72 17.70 18.38
CA ALA A 634 -14.21 18.66 19.35
C ALA A 634 -15.13 19.71 18.71
N GLY A 635 -14.88 20.10 17.45
CA GLY A 635 -15.78 20.96 16.69
C GLY A 635 -17.16 20.36 16.46
N LYS A 636 -17.21 19.07 16.11
CA LYS A 636 -18.46 18.33 15.87
C LYS A 636 -19.22 17.97 17.14
N GLU A 637 -18.51 17.51 18.16
CA GLU A 637 -19.11 16.90 19.35
C GLU A 637 -19.30 17.91 20.48
N GLU A 638 -18.33 18.80 20.68
CA GLU A 638 -18.28 19.75 21.80
C GLU A 638 -18.62 21.19 21.37
N GLY A 639 -18.88 21.39 20.08
CA GLY A 639 -19.25 22.68 19.50
C GLY A 639 -18.11 23.69 19.45
N LEU A 640 -16.85 23.23 19.51
CA LEU A 640 -15.66 24.08 19.38
C LEU A 640 -15.74 24.85 18.06
N LYS A 641 -15.51 26.16 18.11
CA LYS A 641 -15.68 27.06 16.94
C LYS A 641 -14.38 27.37 16.22
N ARG A 642 -13.24 27.09 16.84
CA ARG A 642 -11.92 27.40 16.30
C ARG A 642 -10.89 26.38 16.75
N THR A 643 -9.87 26.25 15.94
CA THR A 643 -8.57 25.66 16.26
C THR A 643 -7.51 26.67 15.84
N GLY A 644 -6.26 26.25 15.69
CA GLY A 644 -5.23 27.11 15.15
C GLY A 644 -3.93 26.39 14.88
N VAL A 645 -2.91 27.19 14.62
CA VAL A 645 -1.53 26.77 14.44
C VAL A 645 -0.66 27.67 15.31
N MET A 646 0.35 27.10 15.94
CA MET A 646 1.35 27.85 16.69
C MET A 646 2.77 27.51 16.27
N ILE A 647 3.64 28.50 16.36
CA ILE A 647 5.09 28.30 16.43
C ILE A 647 5.51 28.60 17.86
N HIS A 648 6.16 27.65 18.53
CA HIS A 648 6.54 27.77 19.92
C HIS A 648 8.00 27.35 20.15
N GLU A 649 8.59 27.80 21.26
CA GLU A 649 9.90 27.30 21.70
C GLU A 649 9.79 25.84 22.15
N VAL A 650 10.77 25.00 21.80
CA VAL A 650 10.76 23.58 22.21
C VAL A 650 11.36 23.45 23.61
N ILE A 651 10.59 22.85 24.52
CA ILE A 651 11.00 22.50 25.88
C ILE A 651 10.82 20.99 26.12
N ALA A 652 11.07 20.52 27.35
CA ALA A 652 10.93 19.10 27.69
C ALA A 652 9.46 18.65 27.64
N GLU A 653 8.54 19.50 28.08
CA GLU A 653 7.10 19.26 27.91
C GLU A 653 6.67 19.48 26.44
N VAL A 654 5.96 18.49 25.89
CA VAL A 654 5.52 18.46 24.49
C VAL A 654 4.55 19.61 24.21
N ASP A 655 4.83 20.38 23.15
CA ASP A 655 3.99 21.50 22.66
C ASP A 655 3.63 22.56 23.72
N ALA A 656 4.39 22.67 24.81
CA ALA A 656 4.05 23.52 25.96
C ALA A 656 4.97 24.75 26.12
N GLY A 657 5.90 24.97 25.20
CA GLY A 657 6.80 26.12 25.28
C GLY A 657 6.14 27.44 24.87
N GLU A 658 6.88 28.54 25.07
CA GLU A 658 6.36 29.89 24.81
C GLU A 658 6.00 30.06 23.33
N ALA A 659 4.76 30.47 23.06
CA ALA A 659 4.26 30.70 21.71
C ALA A 659 4.82 32.03 21.14
N ILE A 660 5.49 31.92 19.99
CA ILE A 660 6.12 33.05 19.29
C ILE A 660 5.14 33.73 18.33
N VAL A 661 4.34 32.92 17.65
CA VAL A 661 3.25 33.38 16.80
C VAL A 661 2.17 32.30 16.75
N THR A 662 0.92 32.74 16.73
CA THR A 662 -0.25 31.88 16.61
C THR A 662 -1.16 32.41 15.51
N GLN A 663 -1.93 31.51 14.90
CA GLN A 663 -2.97 31.88 13.97
C GLN A 663 -4.19 30.99 14.19
N GLU A 664 -5.34 31.62 14.42
CA GLU A 664 -6.61 30.93 14.58
C GLU A 664 -7.16 30.47 13.23
N VAL A 665 -7.85 29.33 13.25
CA VAL A 665 -8.53 28.73 12.11
C VAL A 665 -9.95 28.36 12.53
N ASP A 666 -10.94 28.96 11.89
CA ASP A 666 -12.34 28.67 12.20
C ASP A 666 -12.73 27.24 11.81
N LEU A 667 -13.46 26.55 12.68
CA LEU A 667 -14.08 25.25 12.39
C LEU A 667 -15.43 25.51 11.71
N ARG A 668 -15.60 25.04 10.46
CA ARG A 668 -16.83 25.28 9.70
C ARG A 668 -17.84 24.15 9.91
N GLU A 669 -19.11 24.50 9.98
CA GLU A 669 -20.19 23.53 10.11
C GLU A 669 -20.30 22.67 8.83
N GLY A 670 -20.30 21.34 9.00
CA GLY A 670 -20.37 20.39 7.89
C GLY A 670 -19.06 20.12 7.15
N GLU A 671 -17.95 20.76 7.55
CA GLU A 671 -16.62 20.57 6.95
C GLU A 671 -16.08 19.16 7.23
N SER A 672 -15.47 18.53 6.23
CA SER A 672 -14.78 17.24 6.37
C SER A 672 -13.44 17.40 7.11
N LEU A 673 -12.86 16.28 7.57
CA LEU A 673 -11.52 16.31 8.17
C LEU A 673 -10.48 16.78 7.16
N ASP A 674 -10.52 16.24 5.94
CA ASP A 674 -9.62 16.60 4.84
C ASP A 674 -9.66 18.11 4.50
N GLU A 675 -10.86 18.70 4.49
CA GLU A 675 -11.05 20.13 4.22
C GLU A 675 -10.43 21.00 5.33
N LEU A 676 -10.53 20.57 6.60
CA LEU A 676 -9.88 21.25 7.71
C LEU A 676 -8.35 21.10 7.65
N GLU A 677 -7.85 19.90 7.36
CA GLU A 677 -6.41 19.62 7.22
C GLU A 677 -5.78 20.48 6.12
N GLU A 678 -6.39 20.58 4.94
CA GLU A 678 -5.90 21.42 3.85
C GLU A 678 -5.78 22.89 4.26
N ARG A 679 -6.78 23.40 5.00
CA ARG A 679 -6.77 24.79 5.49
C ARG A 679 -5.70 25.03 6.54
N ILE A 680 -5.53 24.11 7.49
CA ILE A 680 -4.50 24.19 8.51
C ILE A 680 -3.12 24.16 7.86
N HIS A 681 -2.86 23.24 6.94
CA HIS A 681 -1.59 23.18 6.19
C HIS A 681 -1.32 24.45 5.38
N GLY A 682 -2.36 25.07 4.81
CA GLY A 682 -2.25 26.38 4.15
C GLY A 682 -1.75 27.48 5.08
N VAL A 683 -2.18 27.46 6.35
CA VAL A 683 -1.74 28.40 7.40
C VAL A 683 -0.32 28.09 7.88
N GLU A 684 -0.01 26.82 8.12
CA GLU A 684 1.28 26.34 8.59
C GLU A 684 2.46 26.86 7.76
N HIS A 685 2.34 26.80 6.43
CA HIS A 685 3.39 27.22 5.51
C HIS A 685 3.79 28.69 5.66
N GLY A 686 2.84 29.58 5.91
CA GLY A 686 3.11 30.99 6.16
C GLY A 686 3.63 31.23 7.57
N LEU A 687 3.02 30.56 8.55
CA LEU A 687 3.28 30.79 9.96
C LEU A 687 4.69 30.38 10.37
N ILE A 688 5.22 29.28 9.82
CA ILE A 688 6.58 28.82 10.13
C ILE A 688 7.65 29.82 9.70
N VAL A 689 7.45 30.48 8.55
CA VAL A 689 8.36 31.52 8.03
C VAL A 689 8.32 32.75 8.93
N GLU A 690 7.13 33.19 9.33
CA GLU A 690 6.95 34.33 10.22
C GLU A 690 7.53 34.07 11.63
N GLY A 691 7.27 32.89 12.19
CA GLY A 691 7.84 32.48 13.48
C GLY A 691 9.37 32.45 13.45
N THR A 692 9.94 31.89 12.38
CA THR A 692 11.39 31.86 12.17
C THR A 692 11.98 33.28 12.11
N ARG A 693 11.36 34.17 11.34
CA ARG A 693 11.78 35.57 11.22
C ARG A 693 11.77 36.29 12.57
N ARG A 694 10.68 36.19 13.35
CA ARG A 694 10.56 36.82 14.67
C ARG A 694 11.63 36.34 15.65
N THR A 695 11.89 35.04 15.66
CA THR A 695 12.92 34.47 16.55
C THR A 695 14.32 34.97 16.17
N LEU A 696 14.66 35.01 14.88
CA LEU A 696 15.94 35.56 14.41
C LEU A 696 16.10 37.05 14.75
N GLU A 697 15.04 37.86 14.63
CA GLU A 697 15.06 39.27 15.04
C GLU A 697 15.29 39.42 16.55
N GLY A 698 14.68 38.56 17.36
CA GLY A 698 14.90 38.50 18.81
C GLY A 698 16.36 38.20 19.15
N ILE A 699 16.93 37.18 18.50
CA ILE A 699 18.35 36.81 18.65
C ILE A 699 19.27 37.97 18.24
N GLY A 700 18.98 38.63 17.10
CA GLY A 700 19.76 39.77 16.61
C GLY A 700 19.75 40.96 17.59
N LYS A 701 18.60 41.27 18.20
CA LYS A 701 18.49 42.31 19.23
C LYS A 701 19.28 41.96 20.49
N ALA A 702 19.20 40.71 20.96
CA ALA A 702 19.94 40.24 22.14
C ALA A 702 21.46 40.25 21.94
N ARG A 703 21.95 40.13 20.71
CA ARG A 703 23.39 40.26 20.37
C ARG A 703 23.89 41.68 20.24
N ALA A 704 22.99 42.62 19.96
CA ALA A 704 23.30 44.04 19.80
C ALA A 704 23.27 44.81 21.14
N GLN A 705 22.66 44.23 22.17
CA GLN A 705 22.68 44.66 23.57
C GLN A 705 23.87 44.03 24.29
#